data_AF-A0A2D7HI85-F1
#
_entry.id   AF-A0A2D7HI85-F1
#
_cell.length_a   1.000
_cell.length_b   1.000
_cell.length_c   1.000
_cell.angle_alpha   90.00
_cell.angle_beta   90.00
_cell.angle_gamma   90.00
#
_symmetry.space_group_name_H-M   'P 1'
#
loop_
_entity.id
_entity.type
_entity.pdbx_description
1 polymer ?
#
loop_
_entity_poly.entity_id
_entity_poly.type
_entity_poly.pdbx_seq_one_letter_code
_entity_poly.pdbx_strand_id
1 'polypeptide(L)'
;MLNKIRQYLIALTVVLAMAVAYQTLVTPQLHPPKVKWMHAATMPPLTRFNDSIKGLFPDEDCWQRSGCTILKTVDGMLLFRDWVDLDNNKFRLSPLSIVVGGGLKSGQSSAPIMIDAPQGAEIQFNRSLEMGRGPTPAIERGRVIGPVVVKAMGDENEHGGLLVHTSNIGLDSQKIWTTDEFDLSSEGLSMRGRDLTLHLTKTGKGIPELERVELIYLYGLKYSVDETKSMDFACDGRVEYQFTQRTLEMREAVSLAYRDGDQLSTFNCDSLECVLADPELESGSGKASSSVTDQFEKITAVGQPVVLKSGTMRADFSANRIEVTSGSGGRLGILATGASGVKVNSAGWGGTFEELKCNLQMGDEPRLLQLLVDGFGRAFFRDDSGTVGDISWATSFKLGEAAAVGKGGLASSVGANSGLTQKQPDAVNNGVRRKFDFVIGGDVKGRFGLSSASTADRKTSGQFGARTLAGAVKVLTSRPTGGPLAGRATPQKNTCLPDWISLQDDVRISTDSVDAETDELLLFFDQAQFLTNAKQARPEASVPVAAVVAPSSVEPVIRKAHERQTIKGQRISAKFAVANDDRWTPQKVNVEGDVSIQYMHQHEGVSLPAKLTGDALQYEGQLGSDVVQLKGKAQEPARLDVGDGFFVGPMIQLRPSQNILWMNSAGEFQLPSALMQGAAESADPTAVQWVHAPHCRWRGELLFDGNTVVLSEGIDITASVLSGGDAMDLHLTGDRLQVDLAGKVEMMKPSQVQEIEIQRVTITETKERPVEIQLVRLAAGEDAQSKHLLYTRKLEFTPTELGGVIKGFGPGWYRGWLPSKEGPVPYTGVHLTFKDSMQARVETKTLDFLGGVRIGKRGVAGFDAPFFDASTMDSISVGDSTLDCDRIRVNADPAGALAGAYGRNASPWELEAVDGVVFRDMGAKNGLLVGTASRVTYSNSKDLFKIDGSPNRPAFFELTNSDGTPRAKGTVRTMTVRVSTKEVENMILESLDIAAPQNRDIR
;
A
#
# COMPACT_ATOMS: atom_id res chain seq x y z
N MET A 1 66.72 -46.96 -15.04
CA MET A 1 67.56 -45.89 -14.45
C MET A 1 68.91 -45.70 -15.15
N LEU A 2 69.65 -46.76 -15.52
CA LEU A 2 70.97 -46.63 -16.17
C LEU A 2 71.03 -45.75 -17.42
N ASN A 3 70.00 -45.75 -18.28
CA ASN A 3 69.99 -44.92 -19.50
C ASN A 3 69.90 -43.42 -19.23
N LYS A 4 69.20 -42.99 -18.17
CA LYS A 4 69.12 -41.57 -17.78
C LYS A 4 70.45 -41.10 -17.18
N ILE A 5 71.13 -41.95 -16.42
CA ILE A 5 72.47 -41.68 -15.86
C ILE A 5 73.51 -41.58 -16.99
N ARG A 6 73.42 -42.46 -18.02
CA ARG A 6 74.31 -42.40 -19.18
C ARG A 6 74.13 -41.10 -19.98
N GLN A 7 72.89 -40.67 -20.21
CA GLN A 7 72.61 -39.40 -20.90
C GLN A 7 73.08 -38.19 -20.08
N TYR A 8 72.90 -38.23 -18.76
CA TYR A 8 73.39 -37.18 -17.86
C TYR A 8 74.92 -37.09 -17.85
N LEU A 9 75.62 -38.23 -17.80
CA LEU A 9 77.09 -38.26 -17.88
C LEU A 9 77.61 -37.74 -19.23
N ILE A 10 76.98 -38.12 -20.34
CA ILE A 10 77.38 -37.61 -21.66
C ILE A 10 77.18 -36.09 -21.74
N ALA A 11 76.03 -35.58 -21.29
CA ALA A 11 75.78 -34.14 -21.25
C ALA A 11 76.77 -33.41 -20.33
N LEU A 12 77.08 -33.95 -19.16
CA LEU A 12 78.07 -33.40 -18.23
C LEU A 12 79.47 -33.36 -18.87
N THR A 13 79.85 -34.41 -19.60
CA THR A 13 81.16 -34.48 -20.27
C THR A 13 81.27 -33.43 -21.39
N VAL A 14 80.18 -33.21 -22.14
CA VAL A 14 80.11 -32.17 -23.19
C VAL A 14 80.19 -30.77 -22.57
N VAL A 15 79.48 -30.52 -21.47
CA VAL A 15 79.54 -29.24 -20.75
C VAL A 15 80.93 -29.00 -20.17
N LEU A 16 81.58 -30.02 -19.60
CA LEU A 16 82.96 -29.92 -19.12
C LEU A 16 83.96 -29.65 -20.25
N ALA A 17 83.80 -30.32 -21.40
CA ALA A 17 84.64 -30.07 -22.57
C ALA A 17 84.44 -28.64 -23.11
N MET A 18 83.20 -28.15 -23.14
CA MET A 18 82.91 -26.75 -23.50
C MET A 18 83.44 -25.76 -22.46
N ALA A 19 83.37 -26.07 -21.17
CA ALA A 19 83.94 -25.24 -20.11
C ALA A 19 85.46 -25.16 -20.23
N VAL A 20 86.16 -26.26 -20.50
CA VAL A 20 87.61 -26.28 -20.72
C VAL A 20 87.98 -25.55 -22.03
N ALA A 21 87.21 -25.73 -23.10
CA ALA A 21 87.42 -25.02 -24.35
C ALA A 21 87.20 -23.51 -24.17
N TYR A 22 86.15 -23.09 -23.47
CA TYR A 22 85.94 -21.70 -23.06
C TYR A 22 87.11 -21.22 -22.21
N GLN A 23 87.58 -22.05 -21.28
CA GLN A 23 88.63 -21.65 -20.35
C GLN A 23 90.01 -21.49 -21.03
N THR A 24 90.28 -22.24 -22.10
CA THR A 24 91.57 -22.25 -22.82
C THR A 24 91.60 -21.37 -24.06
N LEU A 25 90.48 -21.19 -24.75
CA LEU A 25 90.39 -20.37 -25.98
C LEU A 25 89.88 -18.96 -25.69
N VAL A 26 88.90 -18.81 -24.78
CA VAL A 26 88.18 -17.56 -24.57
C VAL A 26 88.77 -16.76 -23.41
N THR A 27 89.12 -17.39 -22.29
CA THR A 27 89.69 -16.67 -21.13
C THR A 27 91.02 -15.94 -21.40
N PRO A 28 91.96 -16.48 -22.20
CA PRO A 28 93.19 -15.74 -22.49
C PRO A 28 92.94 -14.45 -23.28
N GLN A 29 91.87 -14.39 -24.08
CA GLN A 29 91.44 -13.20 -24.82
C GLN A 29 90.62 -12.22 -23.96
N LEU A 30 90.16 -12.66 -22.78
CA LEU A 30 89.37 -11.86 -21.84
C LEU A 30 90.17 -11.40 -20.61
N HIS A 31 91.50 -11.31 -20.70
CA HIS A 31 92.28 -10.64 -19.65
C HIS A 31 91.85 -9.17 -19.55
N PRO A 32 91.48 -8.67 -18.35
CA PRO A 32 91.21 -7.25 -18.18
C PRO A 32 92.49 -6.46 -18.45
N PRO A 33 92.41 -5.32 -19.16
CA PRO A 33 93.57 -4.47 -19.40
C PRO A 33 94.16 -4.01 -18.06
N LYS A 34 95.49 -3.88 -18.01
CA LYS A 34 96.21 -3.35 -16.85
C LYS A 34 95.78 -1.90 -16.63
N VAL A 35 94.90 -1.70 -15.66
CA VAL A 35 94.42 -0.40 -15.21
C VAL A 35 95.58 0.47 -14.76
N LYS A 36 95.88 1.54 -15.52
CA LYS A 36 96.77 2.62 -15.09
C LYS A 36 95.97 3.59 -14.23
N TRP A 37 96.25 3.61 -12.93
CA TRP A 37 95.79 4.67 -12.04
C TRP A 37 96.51 5.96 -12.40
N MET A 38 95.78 6.95 -12.93
CA MET A 38 96.29 8.31 -13.07
C MET A 38 95.77 9.13 -11.90
N HIS A 39 96.66 9.50 -10.97
CA HIS A 39 96.35 10.57 -10.02
C HIS A 39 96.27 11.88 -10.82
N ALA A 40 95.11 12.54 -10.80
CA ALA A 40 95.00 13.88 -11.35
C ALA A 40 95.91 14.81 -10.54
N ALA A 41 96.74 15.59 -11.23
CA ALA A 41 97.43 16.70 -10.61
C ALA A 41 96.38 17.62 -9.97
N THR A 42 96.53 17.87 -8.67
CA THR A 42 95.70 18.78 -7.89
C THR A 42 95.62 20.11 -8.64
N MET A 43 94.47 20.41 -9.25
CA MET A 43 94.24 21.76 -9.76
C MET A 43 94.21 22.71 -8.55
N PRO A 44 94.66 23.97 -8.70
CA PRO A 44 94.47 24.98 -7.67
C PRO A 44 92.98 25.06 -7.31
N PRO A 45 92.62 25.38 -6.05
CA PRO A 45 91.22 25.51 -5.68
C PRO A 45 90.54 26.46 -6.66
N LEU A 46 89.48 25.98 -7.31
CA LEU A 46 88.67 26.80 -8.21
C LEU A 46 88.09 27.96 -7.37
N THR A 47 88.75 29.12 -7.39
CA THR A 47 88.22 30.39 -6.88
C THR A 47 87.01 30.88 -7.70
N ARG A 48 86.55 30.09 -8.67
CA ARG A 48 85.26 30.20 -9.36
C ARG A 48 84.46 28.90 -9.27
N PHE A 49 84.23 28.40 -8.06
CA PHE A 49 83.01 27.64 -7.79
C PHE A 49 81.85 28.62 -8.04
N ASN A 50 81.13 28.49 -9.15
CA ASN A 50 80.04 29.39 -9.50
C ASN A 50 79.09 29.49 -8.30
N ASP A 51 78.74 30.70 -7.84
CA ASP A 51 77.93 30.87 -6.62
C ASP A 51 76.58 30.12 -6.70
N SER A 52 76.13 29.78 -7.93
CA SER A 52 74.95 28.96 -8.21
C SER A 52 75.04 27.48 -7.82
N ILE A 53 76.24 26.89 -7.59
CA ILE A 53 76.41 25.47 -7.22
C ILE A 53 76.71 25.33 -5.72
N LYS A 54 77.19 26.39 -5.06
CA LYS A 54 77.51 26.37 -3.61
C LYS A 54 76.30 26.08 -2.73
N GLY A 55 75.10 26.48 -3.16
CA GLY A 55 73.84 26.21 -2.46
C GLY A 55 73.40 24.74 -2.51
N LEU A 56 73.94 23.93 -3.42
CA LEU A 56 73.61 22.50 -3.53
C LEU A 56 74.35 21.62 -2.53
N PHE A 57 75.48 22.12 -2.00
CA PHE A 57 76.31 21.40 -1.04
C PHE A 57 76.55 22.30 0.18
N PRO A 58 75.62 22.34 1.15
CA PRO A 58 75.66 23.28 2.27
C PRO A 58 76.81 22.98 3.25
N ASP A 59 77.16 21.71 3.43
CA ASP A 59 78.25 21.28 4.33
C ASP A 59 79.61 21.79 3.84
N GLU A 60 80.34 22.53 4.68
CA GLU A 60 81.67 23.06 4.34
C GLU A 60 82.73 21.97 4.14
N ASP A 61 82.57 20.82 4.80
CA ASP A 61 83.51 19.69 4.75
C ASP A 61 83.25 18.70 3.60
N CYS A 62 82.24 18.96 2.75
CA CYS A 62 81.91 18.04 1.68
C CYS A 62 83.02 17.97 0.62
N TRP A 63 83.28 16.77 0.10
CA TRP A 63 84.38 16.51 -0.81
C TRP A 63 84.26 17.24 -2.14
N GLN A 64 83.02 17.53 -2.54
CA GLN A 64 82.65 18.24 -3.75
C GLN A 64 83.17 19.67 -3.74
N ARG A 65 83.31 20.30 -2.56
CA ARG A 65 83.88 21.65 -2.38
C ARG A 65 85.42 21.70 -2.36
N SER A 66 86.10 20.58 -2.12
CA SER A 66 87.55 20.52 -1.88
C SER A 66 88.42 20.34 -3.15
N GLY A 67 87.90 20.64 -4.35
CA GLY A 67 88.63 20.54 -5.62
C GLY A 67 88.32 19.28 -6.44
N CYS A 68 87.05 19.10 -6.84
CA CYS A 68 86.62 18.01 -7.71
C CYS A 68 86.78 18.33 -9.21
N THR A 69 86.84 17.28 -10.03
CA THR A 69 86.74 17.38 -11.49
C THR A 69 85.27 17.46 -11.89
N ILE A 70 84.92 18.45 -12.71
CA ILE A 70 83.54 18.66 -13.20
C ILE A 70 83.50 18.35 -14.70
N LEU A 71 82.70 17.34 -15.07
CA LEU A 71 82.39 17.02 -16.45
C LEU A 71 80.97 17.48 -16.77
N LYS A 72 80.85 18.53 -17.59
CA LYS A 72 79.55 18.99 -18.10
C LYS A 72 79.13 18.12 -19.27
N THR A 73 77.95 17.50 -19.16
CA THR A 73 77.30 16.74 -20.22
C THR A 73 76.11 17.54 -20.78
N VAL A 74 75.48 17.03 -21.83
CA VAL A 74 74.25 17.64 -22.38
C VAL A 74 73.08 17.53 -21.38
N ASP A 75 73.14 16.54 -20.49
CA ASP A 75 72.05 16.13 -19.60
C ASP A 75 72.27 16.53 -18.13
N GLY A 76 73.44 17.09 -17.77
CA GLY A 76 73.79 17.46 -16.40
C GLY A 76 75.29 17.61 -16.14
N MET A 77 75.68 17.70 -14.87
CA MET A 77 77.07 17.79 -14.41
C MET A 77 77.47 16.57 -13.61
N LEU A 78 78.60 15.94 -13.97
CA LEU A 78 79.22 14.85 -13.22
C LEU A 78 80.40 15.42 -12.43
N LEU A 79 80.38 15.29 -11.10
CA LEU A 79 81.46 15.69 -10.19
C LEU A 79 82.15 14.43 -9.68
N PHE A 80 83.47 14.34 -9.80
CA PHE A 80 84.25 13.20 -9.33
C PHE A 80 85.68 13.61 -8.92
N ARG A 81 86.35 12.82 -8.08
CA ARG A 81 87.77 13.05 -7.73
C ARG A 81 88.71 12.27 -8.63
N ASP A 82 88.50 10.97 -8.69
CA ASP A 82 89.36 10.04 -9.40
C ASP A 82 88.62 9.43 -10.59
N TRP A 83 89.35 9.17 -11.66
CA TRP A 83 88.83 8.48 -12.83
C TRP A 83 89.84 7.46 -13.33
N VAL A 84 89.29 6.38 -13.90
CA VAL A 84 90.05 5.27 -14.45
C VAL A 84 89.49 4.93 -15.82
N ASP A 85 90.34 4.97 -16.85
CA ASP A 85 90.00 4.45 -18.18
C ASP A 85 89.98 2.91 -18.13
N LEU A 86 88.89 2.31 -18.58
CA LEU A 86 88.67 0.87 -18.64
C LEU A 86 88.73 0.32 -20.08
N ASP A 87 89.21 1.11 -21.04
CA ASP A 87 89.18 0.87 -22.50
C ASP A 87 87.75 0.82 -23.09
N ASN A 88 87.62 0.87 -24.42
CA ASN A 88 86.32 0.88 -25.16
C ASN A 88 85.35 2.00 -24.73
N ASN A 89 85.85 3.23 -24.57
CA ASN A 89 85.07 4.41 -24.16
C ASN A 89 84.38 4.26 -22.79
N LYS A 90 84.87 3.37 -21.93
CA LYS A 90 84.32 3.11 -20.60
C LYS A 90 85.23 3.68 -19.52
N PHE A 91 84.66 4.43 -18.59
CA PHE A 91 85.38 5.09 -17.50
C PHE A 91 84.75 4.73 -16.16
N ARG A 92 85.57 4.48 -15.14
CA ARG A 92 85.12 4.40 -13.75
C ARG A 92 85.44 5.71 -13.04
N LEU A 93 84.41 6.37 -12.51
CA LEU A 93 84.50 7.64 -11.79
C LEU A 93 84.21 7.38 -10.30
N SER A 94 85.05 7.84 -9.38
CA SER A 94 84.88 7.58 -7.94
C SER A 94 85.50 8.67 -7.07
N PRO A 95 84.88 9.04 -5.94
CA PRO A 95 83.42 9.07 -5.72
C PRO A 95 82.72 9.91 -6.80
N LEU A 96 81.41 9.72 -7.01
CA LEU A 96 80.63 10.43 -8.03
C LEU A 96 79.42 11.14 -7.42
N SER A 97 79.21 12.40 -7.78
CA SER A 97 77.94 13.11 -7.60
C SER A 97 77.44 13.59 -8.96
N ILE A 98 76.19 13.30 -9.30
CA ILE A 98 75.54 13.73 -10.53
C ILE A 98 74.54 14.83 -10.18
N VAL A 99 74.60 15.95 -10.89
CA VAL A 99 73.64 17.05 -10.75
C VAL A 99 72.88 17.18 -12.07
N VAL A 100 71.57 16.98 -12.03
CA VAL A 100 70.66 17.00 -13.18
C VAL A 100 69.63 18.12 -12.96
N GLY A 101 69.48 19.01 -13.93
CA GLY A 101 68.62 20.20 -13.79
C GLY A 101 69.26 21.33 -12.96
N GLY A 102 68.66 22.52 -13.02
CA GLY A 102 69.18 23.75 -12.40
C GLY A 102 69.98 24.65 -13.36
N GLY A 103 69.30 25.52 -14.10
CA GLY A 103 69.89 26.74 -14.67
C GLY A 103 71.02 26.58 -15.71
N LEU A 104 70.84 25.73 -16.73
CA LEU A 104 71.67 25.74 -17.95
C LEU A 104 70.92 26.25 -19.21
N LYS A 105 69.65 26.66 -19.08
CA LYS A 105 68.92 27.49 -20.05
C LYS A 105 68.07 28.54 -19.31
N SER A 106 68.02 29.76 -19.84
CA SER A 106 67.18 30.85 -19.31
C SER A 106 65.72 30.63 -19.72
N GLY A 107 64.94 30.04 -18.82
CA GLY A 107 63.50 29.87 -19.00
C GLY A 107 63.04 28.50 -18.52
N GLN A 108 62.33 28.51 -17.39
CA GLN A 108 61.69 27.39 -16.65
C GLN A 108 62.49 26.87 -15.44
N SER A 109 61.87 27.07 -14.29
CA SER A 109 62.30 26.72 -12.94
C SER A 109 62.05 25.24 -12.69
N SER A 110 63.10 24.42 -12.71
CA SER A 110 63.06 23.06 -12.19
C SER A 110 64.16 22.92 -11.14
N ALA A 111 63.78 22.58 -9.92
CA ALA A 111 64.70 22.26 -8.82
C ALA A 111 65.78 21.26 -9.27
N PRO A 112 67.07 21.49 -8.95
CA PRO A 112 68.14 20.56 -9.29
C PRO A 112 68.03 19.24 -8.51
N ILE A 113 68.21 18.12 -9.22
CA ILE A 113 68.28 16.77 -8.67
C ILE A 113 69.75 16.38 -8.52
N MET A 114 70.13 15.95 -7.32
CA MET A 114 71.44 15.45 -6.96
C MET A 114 71.38 13.93 -6.77
N ILE A 115 72.33 13.21 -7.35
CA ILE A 115 72.53 11.77 -7.17
C ILE A 115 73.92 11.56 -6.61
N ASP A 116 74.02 11.13 -5.36
CA ASP A 116 75.28 10.85 -4.68
C ASP A 116 75.60 9.37 -4.69
N ALA A 117 76.78 9.02 -5.20
CA ALA A 117 77.29 7.66 -5.30
C ALA A 117 78.72 7.59 -4.71
N PRO A 118 78.86 7.34 -3.40
CA PRO A 118 80.16 7.35 -2.71
C PRO A 118 81.17 6.33 -3.26
N GLN A 119 80.70 5.19 -3.79
CA GLN A 119 81.57 4.16 -4.39
C GLN A 119 81.80 4.36 -5.90
N GLY A 120 81.20 5.40 -6.49
CA GLY A 120 81.40 5.78 -7.88
C GLY A 120 80.46 5.10 -8.89
N ALA A 121 80.72 5.32 -10.17
CA ALA A 121 80.00 4.68 -11.28
C ALA A 121 80.92 4.32 -12.44
N GLU A 122 80.52 3.31 -13.20
CA GLU A 122 81.08 2.97 -14.51
C GLU A 122 80.21 3.58 -15.61
N ILE A 123 80.76 4.47 -16.41
CA ILE A 123 80.06 5.18 -17.49
C ILE A 123 80.73 4.83 -18.82
N GLN A 124 79.94 4.35 -19.77
CA GLN A 124 80.34 4.12 -21.16
C GLN A 124 79.76 5.21 -22.04
N PHE A 125 80.61 5.86 -22.82
CA PHE A 125 80.24 6.92 -23.75
C PHE A 125 80.14 6.40 -25.18
N ASN A 126 79.27 7.02 -25.98
CA ASN A 126 79.04 6.64 -27.38
C ASN A 126 80.23 6.91 -28.32
N ARG A 127 81.21 7.70 -27.87
CA ARG A 127 82.50 7.96 -28.53
C ARG A 127 83.56 8.28 -27.47
N SER A 128 84.84 8.27 -27.85
CA SER A 128 85.96 8.50 -26.92
C SER A 128 85.88 9.87 -26.25
N LEU A 129 86.08 9.89 -24.92
CA LEU A 129 86.08 11.09 -24.10
C LEU A 129 87.52 11.60 -23.94
N GLU A 130 87.80 12.82 -24.43
CA GLU A 130 89.06 13.52 -24.18
C GLU A 130 88.89 14.48 -22.99
N MET A 131 89.55 14.18 -21.86
CA MET A 131 89.46 15.01 -20.66
C MET A 131 90.09 16.40 -20.89
N GLY A 132 89.29 17.46 -20.82
CA GLY A 132 89.75 18.85 -20.85
C GLY A 132 89.72 19.56 -22.22
N ARG A 133 89.33 18.89 -23.32
CA ARG A 133 89.11 19.52 -24.63
C ARG A 133 87.96 18.87 -25.40
N GLY A 134 87.10 19.69 -26.02
CA GLY A 134 86.02 19.25 -26.91
C GLY A 134 84.66 19.01 -26.23
N PRO A 135 83.59 18.80 -27.02
CA PRO A 135 82.24 18.54 -26.51
C PRO A 135 82.12 17.12 -25.94
N THR A 136 81.73 17.01 -24.67
CA THR A 136 81.51 15.74 -23.96
C THR A 136 80.59 14.80 -24.77
N PRO A 137 81.04 13.56 -25.06
CA PRO A 137 80.21 12.50 -25.64
C PRO A 137 78.93 12.21 -24.84
N ALA A 138 77.91 11.64 -25.48
CA ALA A 138 76.70 11.22 -24.77
C ALA A 138 76.91 9.89 -24.05
N ILE A 139 76.22 9.69 -22.93
CA ILE A 139 76.26 8.44 -22.16
C ILE A 139 75.47 7.37 -22.93
N GLU A 140 76.12 6.25 -23.25
CA GLU A 140 75.49 5.09 -23.88
C GLU A 140 74.93 4.13 -22.81
N ARG A 141 75.73 3.90 -21.74
CA ARG A 141 75.38 3.03 -20.62
C ARG A 141 76.09 3.48 -19.36
N GLY A 142 75.43 3.40 -18.21
CA GLY A 142 75.99 3.69 -16.91
C GLY A 142 75.62 2.61 -15.89
N ARG A 143 76.52 2.37 -14.93
CA ARG A 143 76.27 1.54 -13.75
C ARG A 143 76.84 2.23 -12.53
N VAL A 144 75.98 2.73 -11.66
CA VAL A 144 76.35 3.27 -10.36
C VAL A 144 76.54 2.10 -9.39
N ILE A 145 77.63 2.07 -8.65
CA ILE A 145 78.00 0.94 -7.79
C ILE A 145 77.77 1.32 -6.33
N GLY A 146 77.21 0.40 -5.54
CA GLY A 146 77.02 0.59 -4.10
C GLY A 146 75.83 1.48 -3.74
N PRO A 147 75.80 2.00 -2.50
CA PRO A 147 74.71 2.86 -2.00
C PRO A 147 74.59 4.15 -2.81
N VAL A 148 73.36 4.51 -3.17
CA VAL A 148 73.03 5.72 -3.92
C VAL A 148 71.94 6.49 -3.19
N VAL A 149 72.12 7.81 -3.11
CA VAL A 149 71.11 8.71 -2.56
C VAL A 149 70.73 9.74 -3.61
N VAL A 150 69.44 9.80 -3.96
CA VAL A 150 68.89 10.82 -4.87
C VAL A 150 68.16 11.86 -4.04
N LYS A 151 68.41 13.14 -4.29
CA LYS A 151 67.81 14.28 -3.59
C LYS A 151 67.37 15.35 -4.58
N ALA A 152 66.14 15.87 -4.49
CA ALA A 152 65.75 17.11 -5.18
C ALA A 152 65.70 18.26 -4.17
N MET A 153 66.33 19.39 -4.49
CA MET A 153 66.41 20.56 -3.59
C MET A 153 65.32 21.57 -3.93
N GLY A 154 64.31 21.72 -3.08
CA GLY A 154 63.26 22.74 -3.20
C GLY A 154 63.74 24.17 -2.84
N ASP A 155 62.94 25.18 -3.19
CA ASP A 155 63.17 26.58 -2.78
C ASP A 155 63.01 26.69 -1.26
N GLU A 156 63.81 27.53 -0.57
CA GLU A 156 63.92 27.58 0.91
C GLU A 156 62.60 27.87 1.67
N ASN A 157 61.50 28.16 0.96
CA ASN A 157 60.17 28.39 1.52
C ASN A 157 59.14 27.25 1.27
N GLU A 158 59.52 26.15 0.61
CA GLU A 158 58.65 24.98 0.38
C GLU A 158 59.34 23.69 0.88
N HIS A 159 58.81 23.10 1.95
CA HIS A 159 59.34 21.89 2.58
C HIS A 159 58.96 20.61 1.81
N GLY A 160 59.60 20.35 0.65
CA GLY A 160 59.19 19.24 -0.20
C GLY A 160 60.21 18.52 -1.07
N GLY A 161 61.42 18.27 -0.56
CA GLY A 161 62.45 17.55 -1.32
C GLY A 161 62.13 16.07 -1.56
N LEU A 162 62.23 15.59 -2.81
CA LEU A 162 62.29 14.16 -3.14
C LEU A 162 63.58 13.57 -2.56
N LEU A 163 63.47 12.47 -1.81
CA LEU A 163 64.60 11.69 -1.28
C LEU A 163 64.41 10.22 -1.63
N VAL A 164 65.41 9.61 -2.28
CA VAL A 164 65.41 8.19 -2.62
C VAL A 164 66.72 7.55 -2.16
N HIS A 165 66.62 6.49 -1.38
CA HIS A 165 67.73 5.62 -1.00
C HIS A 165 67.65 4.33 -1.80
N THR A 166 68.73 3.95 -2.49
CA THR A 166 68.80 2.66 -3.19
C THR A 166 70.26 2.21 -3.36
N SER A 167 70.51 1.15 -4.12
CA SER A 167 71.85 0.67 -4.47
C SER A 167 71.91 0.19 -5.92
N ASN A 168 73.13 0.14 -6.47
CA ASN A 168 73.45 -0.52 -7.74
C ASN A 168 72.55 -0.14 -8.94
N ILE A 169 72.44 1.16 -9.24
CA ILE A 169 71.59 1.65 -10.33
C ILE A 169 72.23 1.37 -11.70
N GLY A 170 71.50 0.69 -12.58
CA GLY A 170 71.78 0.59 -14.02
C GLY A 170 71.07 1.69 -14.81
N LEU A 171 71.73 2.19 -15.85
CA LEU A 171 71.23 3.26 -16.70
C LEU A 171 71.65 2.96 -18.15
N ASP A 172 70.73 3.11 -19.10
CA ASP A 172 71.02 3.14 -20.53
C ASP A 172 70.07 4.12 -21.25
N SER A 173 70.15 4.21 -22.58
CA SER A 173 69.33 5.15 -23.33
C SER A 173 67.83 4.82 -23.40
N GLN A 174 67.40 3.69 -22.82
CA GLN A 174 66.00 3.23 -22.81
C GLN A 174 65.45 3.01 -21.40
N LYS A 175 66.30 2.81 -20.38
CA LYS A 175 65.82 2.55 -19.02
C LYS A 175 66.82 2.90 -17.93
N ILE A 176 66.29 3.17 -16.74
CA ILE A 176 67.01 3.25 -15.47
C ILE A 176 66.42 2.19 -14.54
N TRP A 177 67.24 1.36 -13.91
CA TRP A 177 66.72 0.27 -13.08
C TRP A 177 67.62 -0.07 -11.90
N THR A 178 67.03 -0.66 -10.87
CA THR A 178 67.73 -1.29 -9.75
C THR A 178 67.00 -2.56 -9.35
N THR A 179 67.75 -3.60 -9.00
CA THR A 179 67.20 -4.85 -8.43
C THR A 179 67.23 -4.85 -6.90
N ASP A 180 67.90 -3.86 -6.30
CA ASP A 180 68.00 -3.74 -4.85
C ASP A 180 66.76 -3.04 -4.26
N GLU A 181 66.65 -3.09 -2.94
CA GLU A 181 65.62 -2.34 -2.24
C GLU A 181 65.80 -0.83 -2.46
N PHE A 182 64.69 -0.13 -2.54
CA PHE A 182 64.66 1.32 -2.48
C PHE A 182 63.65 1.81 -1.46
N ASP A 183 63.94 2.98 -0.89
CA ASP A 183 63.06 3.73 -0.01
C ASP A 183 62.94 5.14 -0.58
N LEU A 184 61.72 5.55 -0.89
CA LEU A 184 61.37 6.84 -1.46
C LEU A 184 60.50 7.60 -0.46
N SER A 185 60.88 8.85 -0.20
CA SER A 185 60.09 9.81 0.57
C SER A 185 60.01 11.14 -0.19
N SER A 186 58.80 11.64 -0.36
CA SER A 186 58.47 12.96 -0.95
C SER A 186 57.20 13.48 -0.26
N GLU A 187 56.85 14.78 -0.32
CA GLU A 187 55.74 15.36 0.45
C GLU A 187 54.49 14.48 0.51
N GLY A 188 54.16 13.98 1.70
CA GLY A 188 53.02 13.07 1.92
C GLY A 188 53.20 11.64 1.36
N LEU A 189 54.12 11.39 0.44
CA LEU A 189 54.37 10.12 -0.23
C LEU A 189 55.55 9.35 0.37
N SER A 190 55.32 8.11 0.80
CA SER A 190 56.37 7.16 1.19
C SER A 190 56.18 5.86 0.44
N MET A 191 57.23 5.36 -0.20
CA MET A 191 57.18 4.12 -0.99
C MET A 191 58.43 3.28 -0.77
N ARG A 192 58.23 2.00 -0.50
CA ARG A 192 59.31 1.03 -0.36
C ARG A 192 59.07 -0.19 -1.24
N GLY A 193 60.12 -0.65 -1.93
CA GLY A 193 60.03 -1.81 -2.80
C GLY A 193 61.40 -2.31 -3.27
N ARG A 194 61.38 -3.21 -4.26
CA ARG A 194 62.57 -3.71 -4.97
C ARG A 194 62.23 -3.98 -6.44
N ASP A 195 63.26 -4.13 -7.28
CA ASP A 195 63.11 -4.33 -8.73
C ASP A 195 62.34 -3.19 -9.41
N LEU A 196 62.85 -1.97 -9.25
CA LEU A 196 62.32 -0.76 -9.89
C LEU A 196 62.95 -0.57 -11.26
N THR A 197 62.12 -0.37 -12.28
CA THR A 197 62.54 -0.03 -13.65
C THR A 197 61.76 1.19 -14.14
N LEU A 198 62.48 2.22 -14.57
CA LEU A 198 61.97 3.40 -15.24
C LEU A 198 62.28 3.25 -16.73
N HIS A 199 61.26 3.15 -17.57
CA HIS A 199 61.39 3.11 -19.02
C HIS A 199 61.40 4.54 -19.58
N LEU A 200 62.29 4.80 -20.52
CA LEU A 200 62.55 6.12 -21.11
C LEU A 200 62.22 6.10 -22.61
N THR A 201 61.55 7.15 -23.09
CA THR A 201 61.32 7.39 -24.52
C THR A 201 62.41 8.27 -25.13
N LYS A 202 62.77 7.99 -26.39
CA LYS A 202 63.80 8.73 -27.13
C LYS A 202 63.16 9.65 -28.17
N THR A 203 62.74 10.85 -27.76
CA THR A 203 62.14 11.88 -28.61
C THR A 203 63.21 12.76 -29.26
N GLY A 204 63.92 12.24 -30.27
CA GLY A 204 64.85 13.03 -31.11
C GLY A 204 66.09 13.58 -30.38
N LYS A 205 66.58 14.78 -30.73
CA LYS A 205 67.74 15.47 -30.10
C LYS A 205 67.41 16.06 -28.71
N GLY A 206 66.31 15.63 -28.08
CA GLY A 206 65.86 16.08 -26.75
C GLY A 206 66.40 15.23 -25.60
N ILE A 207 66.07 15.65 -24.38
CA ILE A 207 66.31 14.89 -23.14
C ILE A 207 65.33 13.72 -23.12
N PRO A 208 65.75 12.47 -22.79
CA PRO A 208 64.83 11.34 -22.70
C PRO A 208 63.74 11.58 -21.65
N GLU A 209 62.48 11.33 -22.04
CA GLU A 209 61.31 11.53 -21.18
C GLU A 209 60.86 10.20 -20.56
N LEU A 210 60.30 10.23 -19.35
CA LEU A 210 59.77 9.05 -18.67
C LEU A 210 58.53 8.52 -19.40
N GLU A 211 58.59 7.28 -19.86
CA GLU A 211 57.47 6.59 -20.49
C GLU A 211 56.60 5.89 -19.45
N ARG A 212 57.26 5.11 -18.57
CA ARG A 212 56.60 4.20 -17.64
C ARG A 212 57.48 3.82 -16.46
N VAL A 213 56.89 3.73 -15.26
CA VAL A 213 57.49 3.10 -14.09
C VAL A 213 56.95 1.69 -13.93
N GLU A 214 57.83 0.75 -13.62
CA GLU A 214 57.53 -0.64 -13.34
C GLU A 214 58.21 -1.05 -12.03
N LEU A 215 57.42 -1.62 -11.13
CA LEU A 215 57.87 -2.10 -9.83
C LEU A 215 57.35 -3.52 -9.61
N ILE A 216 58.26 -4.48 -9.45
CA ILE A 216 57.85 -5.89 -9.30
C ILE A 216 57.36 -6.20 -7.90
N TYR A 217 58.02 -5.68 -6.86
CA TYR A 217 57.63 -5.94 -5.48
C TYR A 217 57.46 -4.64 -4.70
N LEU A 218 56.21 -4.37 -4.30
CA LEU A 218 55.85 -3.28 -3.42
C LEU A 218 55.76 -3.79 -1.97
N TYR A 219 56.54 -3.20 -1.07
CA TYR A 219 56.45 -3.53 0.37
C TYR A 219 55.52 -2.57 1.13
N GLY A 220 55.34 -1.36 0.62
CA GLY A 220 54.39 -0.41 1.16
C GLY A 220 54.40 0.88 0.36
N LEU A 221 53.22 1.38 0.03
CA LEU A 221 53.01 2.69 -0.56
C LEU A 221 52.01 3.43 0.33
N LYS A 222 52.44 4.55 0.90
CA LYS A 222 51.61 5.39 1.76
C LYS A 222 51.56 6.79 1.19
N TYR A 223 50.35 7.33 1.08
CA TYR A 223 50.10 8.70 0.70
C TYR A 223 49.31 9.40 1.80
N SER A 224 49.83 10.52 2.32
CA SER A 224 49.26 11.27 3.43
C SER A 224 48.98 12.69 2.97
N VAL A 225 47.73 13.14 3.11
CA VAL A 225 47.33 14.51 2.76
C VAL A 225 47.51 15.45 3.95
N ASP A 226 47.18 14.97 5.15
CA ASP A 226 47.39 15.67 6.42
C ASP A 226 47.58 14.65 7.57
N GLU A 227 47.67 15.12 8.83
CA GLU A 227 47.85 14.26 10.00
C GLU A 227 46.68 13.29 10.25
N THR A 228 45.51 13.56 9.68
CA THR A 228 44.26 12.83 9.90
C THR A 228 43.83 11.98 8.69
N LYS A 229 44.36 12.28 7.49
CA LYS A 229 43.98 11.65 6.22
C LYS A 229 45.16 10.96 5.54
N SER A 230 45.08 9.64 5.44
CA SER A 230 46.09 8.83 4.73
C SER A 230 45.48 7.68 3.93
N MET A 231 46.20 7.23 2.93
CA MET A 231 45.87 6.13 2.06
C MET A 231 47.07 5.18 1.93
N ASP A 232 46.88 3.94 2.37
CA ASP A 232 47.90 2.90 2.35
C ASP A 232 47.54 1.87 1.27
N PHE A 233 48.47 1.60 0.36
CA PHE A 233 48.33 0.63 -0.73
C PHE A 233 49.29 -0.54 -0.53
N ALA A 234 48.81 -1.74 -0.82
CA ALA A 234 49.62 -2.96 -0.88
C ALA A 234 49.09 -3.90 -1.98
N CYS A 235 49.98 -4.65 -2.62
CA CYS A 235 49.66 -5.71 -3.57
C CYS A 235 50.77 -6.77 -3.55
N ASP A 236 50.41 -8.00 -3.91
CA ASP A 236 51.38 -9.11 -4.01
C ASP A 236 52.10 -9.12 -5.38
N GLY A 237 51.50 -8.49 -6.39
CA GLY A 237 52.00 -8.46 -7.76
C GLY A 237 52.66 -7.14 -8.16
N ARG A 238 52.81 -6.97 -9.47
CA ARG A 238 53.48 -5.84 -10.11
C ARG A 238 52.65 -4.55 -10.05
N VAL A 239 53.33 -3.44 -9.82
CA VAL A 239 52.82 -2.07 -9.94
C VAL A 239 53.39 -1.42 -11.20
N GLU A 240 52.54 -0.79 -11.98
CA GLU A 240 52.91 -0.12 -13.23
C GLU A 240 52.30 1.29 -13.27
N TYR A 241 53.08 2.30 -13.61
CA TYR A 241 52.58 3.66 -13.83
C TYR A 241 52.97 4.16 -15.22
N GLN A 242 52.00 4.45 -16.08
CA GLN A 242 52.23 4.98 -17.42
C GLN A 242 52.03 6.50 -17.44
N PHE A 243 53.07 7.26 -17.78
CA PHE A 243 53.02 8.73 -17.71
C PHE A 243 52.10 9.33 -18.77
N THR A 244 52.13 8.81 -20.01
CA THR A 244 51.29 9.31 -21.11
C THR A 244 49.79 9.10 -20.86
N GLN A 245 49.42 7.98 -20.24
CA GLN A 245 48.03 7.63 -19.92
C GLN A 245 47.63 8.07 -18.50
N ARG A 246 48.57 8.54 -17.67
CA ARG A 246 48.39 8.84 -16.24
C ARG A 246 47.74 7.70 -15.46
N THR A 247 48.03 6.46 -15.87
CA THR A 247 47.36 5.27 -15.36
C THR A 247 48.29 4.49 -14.45
N LEU A 248 47.84 4.26 -13.22
CA LEU A 248 48.46 3.39 -12.22
C LEU A 248 47.72 2.05 -12.20
N GLU A 249 48.42 0.96 -12.50
CA GLU A 249 47.92 -0.41 -12.41
C GLU A 249 48.58 -1.16 -11.25
N MET A 250 47.77 -1.83 -10.43
CA MET A 250 48.20 -2.76 -9.39
C MET A 250 47.48 -4.10 -9.59
N ARG A 251 48.20 -5.21 -9.38
CA ARG A 251 47.70 -6.57 -9.62
C ARG A 251 48.03 -7.50 -8.46
N GLU A 252 47.22 -8.55 -8.33
CA GLU A 252 47.31 -9.62 -7.34
C GLU A 252 47.11 -9.13 -5.90
N ALA A 253 45.96 -9.50 -5.30
CA ALA A 253 45.62 -9.20 -3.91
C ALA A 253 45.84 -7.73 -3.51
N VAL A 254 45.28 -6.81 -4.30
CA VAL A 254 45.37 -5.38 -4.02
C VAL A 254 44.50 -5.04 -2.82
N SER A 255 45.12 -4.42 -1.81
CA SER A 255 44.46 -3.88 -0.63
C SER A 255 44.75 -2.40 -0.49
N LEU A 256 43.70 -1.66 -0.19
CA LEU A 256 43.72 -0.21 0.00
C LEU A 256 43.04 0.11 1.33
N ALA A 257 43.76 0.80 2.21
CA ALA A 257 43.23 1.29 3.48
C ALA A 257 43.21 2.82 3.45
N TYR A 258 42.00 3.40 3.52
CA TYR A 258 41.78 4.83 3.62
C TYR A 258 41.40 5.20 5.06
N ARG A 259 42.14 6.13 5.65
CA ARG A 259 41.90 6.66 7.00
C ARG A 259 41.52 8.12 6.92
N ASP A 260 40.44 8.48 7.62
CA ASP A 260 39.97 9.86 7.81
C ASP A 260 39.57 10.05 9.28
N GLY A 261 40.48 10.60 10.08
CA GLY A 261 40.36 10.65 11.55
C GLY A 261 40.23 9.24 12.15
N ASP A 262 39.14 8.99 12.89
CA ASP A 262 38.83 7.69 13.49
C ASP A 262 38.16 6.69 12.52
N GLN A 263 37.81 7.12 11.31
CA GLN A 263 37.14 6.27 10.32
C GLN A 263 38.17 5.53 9.47
N LEU A 264 38.04 4.21 9.41
CA LEU A 264 38.85 3.35 8.54
C LEU A 264 37.93 2.71 7.50
N SER A 265 38.28 2.89 6.22
CA SER A 265 37.65 2.18 5.10
C SER A 265 38.68 1.27 4.44
N THR A 266 38.28 0.04 4.12
CA THR A 266 39.16 -0.95 3.48
C THR A 266 38.56 -1.39 2.16
N PHE A 267 39.40 -1.53 1.14
CA PHE A 267 39.01 -1.89 -0.21
C PHE A 267 39.95 -2.97 -0.72
N ASN A 268 39.42 -4.15 -1.02
CA ASN A 268 40.19 -5.31 -1.46
C ASN A 268 39.71 -5.79 -2.83
N CYS A 269 40.64 -6.10 -3.73
CA CYS A 269 40.36 -6.57 -5.09
C CYS A 269 41.53 -7.37 -5.67
N ASP A 270 41.33 -8.00 -6.82
CA ASP A 270 42.39 -8.76 -7.51
C ASP A 270 43.24 -7.84 -8.39
N SER A 271 42.65 -6.78 -8.94
CA SER A 271 43.34 -5.75 -9.72
C SER A 271 42.67 -4.39 -9.56
N LEU A 272 43.51 -3.35 -9.53
CA LEU A 272 43.13 -1.95 -9.40
C LEU A 272 43.81 -1.14 -10.50
N GLU A 273 43.03 -0.34 -11.21
CA GLU A 273 43.48 0.60 -12.24
C GLU A 273 42.97 2.00 -11.87
N CYS A 274 43.88 2.96 -11.74
CA CYS A 274 43.58 4.34 -11.35
C CYS A 274 44.11 5.30 -12.42
N VAL A 275 43.24 6.15 -12.97
CA VAL A 275 43.61 7.27 -13.84
C VAL A 275 43.72 8.52 -12.97
N LEU A 276 44.93 9.08 -12.86
CA LEU A 276 45.21 10.27 -12.05
C LEU A 276 44.70 11.53 -12.74
N ALA A 277 44.31 12.55 -11.97
CA ALA A 277 43.87 13.85 -12.46
C ALA A 277 44.99 14.63 -13.18
N ASP A 278 44.63 15.55 -14.06
CA ASP A 278 45.59 16.36 -14.83
C ASP A 278 46.12 17.52 -13.97
N PRO A 279 47.44 17.57 -13.68
CA PRO A 279 48.01 18.63 -12.85
C PRO A 279 47.92 20.03 -13.48
N GLU A 280 47.78 20.17 -14.81
CA GLU A 280 47.65 21.47 -15.47
C GLU A 280 46.26 22.11 -15.27
N LEU A 281 45.24 21.31 -14.93
CA LEU A 281 43.89 21.78 -14.64
C LEU A 281 43.72 22.26 -13.19
N GLU A 282 44.53 21.77 -12.24
CA GLU A 282 44.44 22.18 -10.83
C GLU A 282 45.03 23.59 -10.55
N SER A 283 46.01 24.02 -11.34
CA SER A 283 46.73 25.29 -11.12
C SER A 283 45.91 26.56 -11.44
N GLY A 284 44.71 26.42 -12.00
CA GLY A 284 43.79 27.53 -12.30
C GLY A 284 42.78 27.87 -11.20
N SER A 285 42.54 26.98 -10.23
CA SER A 285 41.62 27.22 -9.12
C SER A 285 42.38 27.24 -7.79
N GLY A 286 42.59 28.42 -7.20
CA GLY A 286 43.34 28.61 -5.95
C GLY A 286 42.73 28.01 -4.68
N LYS A 287 42.17 26.80 -4.74
CA LYS A 287 41.79 25.98 -3.59
C LYS A 287 42.65 24.72 -3.61
N ALA A 288 43.48 24.54 -2.59
CA ALA A 288 44.15 23.28 -2.32
C ALA A 288 43.11 22.14 -2.29
N SER A 289 43.42 21.03 -2.97
CA SER A 289 42.61 19.80 -3.03
C SER A 289 42.12 19.42 -1.62
N SER A 290 40.81 19.51 -1.39
CA SER A 290 40.20 19.23 -0.08
C SER A 290 39.81 17.75 0.13
N SER A 291 39.85 16.93 -0.93
CA SER A 291 39.46 15.51 -0.89
C SER A 291 40.45 14.62 -1.64
N VAL A 292 40.76 13.44 -1.07
CA VAL A 292 41.65 12.43 -1.67
C VAL A 292 41.09 11.88 -3.00
N THR A 293 39.78 11.98 -3.22
CA THR A 293 39.13 11.58 -4.48
C THR A 293 39.40 12.53 -5.63
N ASP A 294 39.82 13.78 -5.36
CA ASP A 294 40.03 14.79 -6.40
C ASP A 294 41.28 14.47 -7.25
N GLN A 295 42.15 13.59 -6.74
CA GLN A 295 43.37 13.14 -7.40
C GLN A 295 43.14 12.09 -8.50
N PHE A 296 41.92 11.56 -8.62
CA PHE A 296 41.59 10.48 -9.55
C PHE A 296 40.44 10.89 -10.47
N GLU A 297 40.63 10.76 -11.77
CA GLU A 297 39.54 10.87 -12.76
C GLU A 297 38.68 9.62 -12.76
N LYS A 298 39.34 8.45 -12.64
CA LYS A 298 38.68 7.15 -12.72
C LYS A 298 39.42 6.11 -11.89
N ILE A 299 38.67 5.29 -11.15
CA ILE A 299 39.16 4.12 -10.44
C ILE A 299 38.35 2.91 -10.90
N THR A 300 39.03 1.87 -11.36
CA THR A 300 38.42 0.60 -11.76
C THR A 300 39.02 -0.53 -10.94
N ALA A 301 38.18 -1.24 -10.20
CA ALA A 301 38.59 -2.41 -9.44
C ALA A 301 37.86 -3.66 -9.93
N VAL A 302 38.59 -4.77 -10.02
CA VAL A 302 38.06 -6.07 -10.46
C VAL A 302 38.49 -7.15 -9.47
N GLY A 303 37.58 -8.07 -9.13
CA GLY A 303 37.89 -9.22 -8.30
C GLY A 303 36.80 -10.26 -8.14
N GLN A 304 37.12 -11.35 -7.44
CA GLN A 304 36.18 -12.45 -7.12
C GLN A 304 35.96 -12.66 -5.61
N PRO A 305 35.34 -11.74 -4.86
CA PRO A 305 34.79 -10.43 -5.25
C PRO A 305 35.67 -9.25 -4.83
N VAL A 306 35.41 -8.07 -5.40
CA VAL A 306 35.80 -6.78 -4.80
C VAL A 306 35.01 -6.58 -3.51
N VAL A 307 35.68 -6.20 -2.43
CA VAL A 307 35.05 -5.96 -1.12
C VAL A 307 35.45 -4.57 -0.61
N LEU A 308 34.46 -3.69 -0.45
CA LEU A 308 34.61 -2.39 0.19
C LEU A 308 33.90 -2.41 1.54
N LYS A 309 34.64 -2.20 2.63
CA LYS A 309 34.08 -1.95 3.96
C LYS A 309 34.28 -0.48 4.28
N SER A 310 33.19 0.28 4.37
CA SER A 310 33.24 1.69 4.70
C SER A 310 32.96 1.91 6.18
N GLY A 311 33.95 2.45 6.92
CA GLY A 311 33.75 2.89 8.30
C GLY A 311 32.72 4.02 8.39
N THR A 312 32.81 4.98 7.46
CA THR A 312 31.94 6.16 7.39
C THR A 312 30.48 5.81 7.12
N MET A 313 30.22 4.89 6.18
CA MET A 313 28.86 4.46 5.85
C MET A 313 28.37 3.29 6.70
N ARG A 314 29.24 2.68 7.50
CA ARG A 314 28.96 1.44 8.27
C ARG A 314 28.26 0.39 7.40
N ALA A 315 28.84 0.14 6.24
CA ALA A 315 28.28 -0.74 5.21
C ALA A 315 29.39 -1.50 4.49
N ASP A 316 29.09 -2.77 4.21
CA ASP A 316 29.92 -3.67 3.40
C ASP A 316 29.30 -3.78 2.01
N PHE A 317 30.11 -3.50 0.99
CA PHE A 317 29.76 -3.61 -0.42
C PHE A 317 30.60 -4.73 -1.04
N SER A 318 29.96 -5.58 -1.84
CA SER A 318 30.65 -6.65 -2.57
C SER A 318 30.12 -6.75 -4.00
N ALA A 319 31.02 -6.77 -4.98
CA ALA A 319 30.72 -6.86 -6.41
C ALA A 319 31.91 -7.50 -7.16
N ASN A 320 31.76 -7.88 -8.42
CA ASN A 320 32.91 -8.37 -9.21
C ASN A 320 33.72 -7.22 -9.83
N ARG A 321 33.06 -6.10 -10.12
CA ARG A 321 33.69 -4.89 -10.65
C ARG A 321 33.06 -3.67 -10.00
N ILE A 322 33.90 -2.74 -9.54
CA ILE A 322 33.49 -1.42 -9.05
C ILE A 322 34.26 -0.38 -9.84
N GLU A 323 33.53 0.54 -10.46
CA GLU A 323 34.08 1.65 -11.22
C GLU A 323 33.61 2.96 -10.57
N VAL A 324 34.54 3.86 -10.28
CA VAL A 324 34.29 5.17 -9.69
C VAL A 324 34.84 6.22 -10.65
N THR A 325 34.02 7.17 -11.07
CA THR A 325 34.40 8.27 -11.95
C THR A 325 34.17 9.60 -11.26
N SER A 326 35.20 10.43 -11.22
CA SER A 326 35.12 11.80 -10.70
C SER A 326 34.70 12.77 -11.81
N GLY A 327 33.72 13.62 -11.51
CA GLY A 327 33.20 14.65 -12.40
C GLY A 327 33.44 16.05 -11.84
N SER A 328 33.25 17.06 -12.69
CA SER A 328 33.45 18.46 -12.29
C SER A 328 32.55 18.86 -11.10
N GLY A 329 33.13 19.62 -10.17
CA GLY A 329 32.41 20.15 -9.01
C GLY A 329 32.12 19.13 -7.89
N GLY A 330 32.95 18.10 -7.73
CA GLY A 330 32.85 17.13 -6.62
C GLY A 330 31.75 16.07 -6.81
N ARG A 331 31.32 15.81 -8.05
CA ARG A 331 30.35 14.75 -8.35
C ARG A 331 31.08 13.42 -8.56
N LEU A 332 30.59 12.35 -7.92
CA LEU A 332 31.12 11.00 -8.09
C LEU A 332 30.04 10.09 -8.67
N GLY A 333 30.37 9.45 -9.79
CA GLY A 333 29.60 8.35 -10.36
C GLY A 333 30.19 7.02 -9.93
N ILE A 334 29.36 6.11 -9.42
CA ILE A 334 29.76 4.76 -9.00
C ILE A 334 28.93 3.75 -9.79
N LEU A 335 29.61 2.79 -10.42
CA LEU A 335 29.01 1.65 -11.11
C LEU A 335 29.57 0.36 -10.51
N ALA A 336 28.70 -0.47 -9.92
CA ALA A 336 29.04 -1.80 -9.43
C ALA A 336 28.28 -2.87 -10.22
N THR A 337 29.00 -3.90 -10.69
CA THR A 337 28.47 -4.98 -11.53
C THR A 337 29.10 -6.32 -11.18
N GLY A 338 28.45 -7.43 -11.53
CA GLY A 338 29.07 -8.75 -11.41
C GLY A 338 28.13 -9.94 -11.62
N ALA A 339 28.70 -11.07 -12.06
CA ALA A 339 27.95 -12.32 -12.25
C ALA A 339 27.37 -12.88 -10.94
N SER A 340 27.97 -12.57 -9.79
CA SER A 340 27.43 -12.93 -8.46
C SER A 340 26.42 -11.91 -7.91
N GLY A 341 26.12 -10.86 -8.67
CA GLY A 341 25.38 -9.68 -8.24
C GLY A 341 26.17 -8.77 -7.31
N VAL A 342 25.66 -7.56 -7.12
CA VAL A 342 26.10 -6.57 -6.13
C VAL A 342 25.38 -6.82 -4.82
N LYS A 343 26.13 -7.00 -3.73
CA LYS A 343 25.60 -7.19 -2.38
C LYS A 343 25.94 -6.00 -1.51
N VAL A 344 24.96 -5.52 -0.76
CA VAL A 344 25.15 -4.46 0.23
C VAL A 344 24.62 -4.91 1.58
N ASN A 345 25.40 -4.68 2.62
CA ASN A 345 25.04 -5.03 3.99
C ASN A 345 25.42 -3.90 4.95
N SER A 346 24.42 -3.25 5.54
CA SER A 346 24.59 -2.18 6.53
C SER A 346 23.76 -2.48 7.79
N ALA A 347 24.03 -1.82 8.90
CA ALA A 347 23.26 -2.01 10.15
C ALA A 347 21.74 -1.81 9.95
N GLY A 348 21.32 -0.84 9.12
CA GLY A 348 19.91 -0.49 8.93
C GLY A 348 19.24 -1.05 7.67
N TRP A 349 20.00 -1.53 6.68
CA TRP A 349 19.46 -2.04 5.43
C TRP A 349 20.46 -2.97 4.74
N GLY A 350 19.98 -3.78 3.80
CA GLY A 350 20.83 -4.52 2.90
C GLY A 350 20.07 -4.97 1.67
N GLY A 351 20.78 -5.58 0.73
CA GLY A 351 20.16 -6.02 -0.51
C GLY A 351 21.11 -6.77 -1.43
N THR A 352 20.52 -7.33 -2.48
CA THR A 352 21.22 -7.96 -3.59
C THR A 352 20.64 -7.40 -4.88
N PHE A 353 21.50 -6.93 -5.76
CA PHE A 353 21.17 -6.22 -6.98
C PHE A 353 21.95 -6.82 -8.15
N GLU A 354 21.39 -6.81 -9.35
CA GLU A 354 22.12 -7.20 -10.55
C GLU A 354 23.20 -6.17 -10.91
N GLU A 355 22.82 -4.91 -10.99
CA GLU A 355 23.69 -3.77 -11.27
C GLU A 355 23.31 -2.57 -10.38
N LEU A 356 24.31 -1.84 -9.86
CA LEU A 356 24.09 -0.68 -9.00
C LEU A 356 24.83 0.54 -9.57
N LYS A 357 24.08 1.58 -9.94
CA LYS A 357 24.56 2.89 -10.37
C LYS A 357 24.20 3.94 -9.33
N CYS A 358 25.17 4.71 -8.86
CA CYS A 358 24.98 5.72 -7.84
C CYS A 358 25.69 7.02 -8.22
N ASN A 359 25.00 8.14 -8.09
CA ASN A 359 25.56 9.48 -8.29
C ASN A 359 25.55 10.22 -6.95
N LEU A 360 26.73 10.66 -6.51
CA LEU A 360 26.95 11.35 -5.24
C LEU A 360 27.48 12.76 -5.50
N GLN A 361 27.07 13.71 -4.68
CA GLN A 361 27.69 15.03 -4.57
C GLN A 361 28.53 15.06 -3.30
N MET A 362 29.84 15.21 -3.45
CA MET A 362 30.78 15.37 -2.35
C MET A 362 30.88 16.84 -1.92
N GLY A 363 31.07 17.04 -0.62
CA GLY A 363 31.10 18.30 0.12
C GLY A 363 31.15 17.99 1.63
N ASP A 364 30.99 18.99 2.51
CA ASP A 364 31.02 18.78 3.97
C ASP A 364 30.00 17.73 4.46
N GLU A 365 28.85 17.63 3.78
CA GLU A 365 27.89 16.54 3.93
C GLU A 365 27.65 15.87 2.56
N PRO A 366 28.06 14.61 2.36
CA PRO A 366 27.83 13.91 1.09
C PRO A 366 26.33 13.71 0.83
N ARG A 367 25.90 13.99 -0.41
CA ARG A 367 24.48 13.89 -0.82
C ARG A 367 24.30 12.87 -1.93
N LEU A 368 23.32 11.98 -1.74
CA LEU A 368 22.86 11.08 -2.79
C LEU A 368 21.98 11.85 -3.78
N LEU A 369 22.41 11.96 -5.03
CA LEU A 369 21.64 12.60 -6.09
C LEU A 369 20.69 11.60 -6.75
N GLN A 370 21.22 10.41 -7.06
CA GLN A 370 20.48 9.37 -7.76
C GLN A 370 21.04 7.99 -7.43
N LEU A 371 20.16 7.03 -7.25
CA LEU A 371 20.44 5.61 -7.17
C LEU A 371 19.60 4.88 -8.22
N LEU A 372 20.25 4.10 -9.06
CA LEU A 372 19.63 3.30 -10.12
C LEU A 372 20.10 1.86 -9.97
N VAL A 373 19.16 0.94 -9.96
CA VAL A 373 19.39 -0.50 -10.10
C VAL A 373 18.71 -0.92 -11.37
N ASP A 374 19.49 -1.44 -12.31
CA ASP A 374 18.99 -2.05 -13.53
C ASP A 374 18.90 -3.57 -13.31
N GLY A 375 17.80 -4.19 -13.75
CA GLY A 375 17.55 -5.61 -13.59
C GLY A 375 16.89 -6.00 -12.26
N PHE A 376 17.07 -7.27 -11.87
CA PHE A 376 16.47 -7.81 -10.65
C PHE A 376 17.14 -7.22 -9.40
N GLY A 377 16.34 -6.97 -8.37
CA GLY A 377 16.86 -6.59 -7.07
C GLY A 377 15.96 -7.00 -5.92
N ARG A 378 16.57 -7.14 -4.74
CA ARG A 378 15.90 -7.34 -3.46
C ARG A 378 16.56 -6.45 -2.42
N ALA A 379 15.77 -5.64 -1.74
CA ALA A 379 16.19 -4.82 -0.62
C ALA A 379 15.40 -5.21 0.63
N PHE A 380 16.08 -5.25 1.77
CA PHE A 380 15.46 -5.46 3.07
C PHE A 380 15.91 -4.36 4.03
N PHE A 381 14.97 -3.88 4.84
CA PHE A 381 15.20 -2.83 5.81
C PHE A 381 15.15 -3.45 7.21
N ARG A 382 16.12 -3.09 8.05
CA ARG A 382 16.28 -3.59 9.43
C ARG A 382 15.74 -2.61 10.47
N ASP A 383 14.98 -1.62 10.02
CA ASP A 383 14.40 -0.57 10.87
C ASP A 383 13.06 -1.02 11.47
N ASP A 384 12.81 -0.62 12.72
CA ASP A 384 11.55 -0.86 13.46
C ASP A 384 10.48 0.22 13.12
N SER A 385 10.72 1.09 12.13
CA SER A 385 9.88 2.24 11.80
C SER A 385 8.58 1.94 11.03
N GLY A 386 8.25 0.68 10.77
CA GLY A 386 6.88 0.32 10.43
C GLY A 386 6.49 0.33 8.94
N THR A 387 7.40 0.63 8.01
CA THR A 387 7.02 1.04 6.63
C THR A 387 7.08 -0.07 5.57
N VAL A 388 8.24 -0.70 5.31
CA VAL A 388 8.39 -1.86 4.40
C VAL A 388 9.57 -2.71 4.87
N GLY A 389 9.36 -4.01 5.14
CA GLY A 389 10.43 -4.87 5.68
C GLY A 389 11.32 -5.53 4.61
N ASP A 390 10.71 -5.93 3.49
CA ASP A 390 11.37 -6.64 2.39
C ASP A 390 10.65 -6.26 1.09
N ILE A 391 11.43 -5.95 0.05
CA ILE A 391 10.93 -5.60 -1.27
C ILE A 391 11.81 -6.22 -2.36
N SER A 392 11.19 -6.82 -3.36
CA SER A 392 11.85 -7.38 -4.54
C SER A 392 11.19 -6.90 -5.82
N TRP A 393 11.98 -6.76 -6.89
CA TRP A 393 11.54 -6.33 -8.22
C TRP A 393 12.34 -7.02 -9.31
N ALA A 394 11.81 -7.03 -10.54
CA ALA A 394 12.37 -7.76 -11.67
C ALA A 394 13.09 -6.89 -12.70
N THR A 395 12.74 -5.61 -12.88
CA THR A 395 13.30 -4.82 -14.00
C THR A 395 14.14 -3.62 -13.58
N SER A 396 13.70 -2.82 -12.61
CA SER A 396 14.48 -1.63 -12.21
C SER A 396 14.04 -1.02 -10.89
N PHE A 397 14.97 -0.37 -10.20
CA PHE A 397 14.69 0.55 -9.09
C PHE A 397 15.40 1.89 -9.33
N LYS A 398 14.66 2.99 -9.21
CA LYS A 398 15.16 4.35 -9.34
C LYS A 398 14.80 5.12 -8.07
N LEU A 399 15.76 5.81 -7.49
CA LEU A 399 15.58 6.74 -6.38
C LEU A 399 16.35 8.02 -6.73
N GLY A 400 15.70 9.17 -6.62
CA GLY A 400 16.32 10.47 -6.85
C GLY A 400 15.90 11.48 -5.80
N GLU A 401 16.77 12.43 -5.49
CA GLU A 401 16.36 13.60 -4.70
C GLU A 401 15.36 14.41 -5.54
N ALA A 402 14.21 14.73 -4.95
CA ALA A 402 13.20 15.52 -5.63
C ALA A 402 13.80 16.89 -5.97
N ALA A 403 13.73 17.30 -7.24
CA ALA A 403 14.22 18.61 -7.66
C ALA A 403 13.57 19.67 -6.75
N ALA A 404 14.38 20.48 -6.07
CA ALA A 404 13.87 21.64 -5.38
C ALA A 404 13.16 22.50 -6.43
N VAL A 405 11.83 22.48 -6.42
CA VAL A 405 11.03 23.31 -7.32
C VAL A 405 11.32 24.75 -6.95
N GLY A 406 12.29 25.34 -7.64
CA GLY A 406 12.38 26.77 -7.78
C GLY A 406 11.04 27.22 -8.32
N LYS A 407 10.37 28.14 -7.62
CA LYS A 407 9.17 28.81 -8.11
C LYS A 407 9.46 29.36 -9.51
N GLY A 408 9.02 28.66 -10.54
CA GLY A 408 9.38 28.92 -11.92
C GLY A 408 8.48 28.17 -12.86
N GLY A 409 7.25 28.68 -13.01
CA GLY A 409 6.43 28.56 -14.23
C GLY A 409 5.96 27.17 -14.65
N LEU A 410 4.75 26.80 -14.23
CA LEU A 410 3.75 26.16 -15.09
C LEU A 410 2.37 26.55 -14.57
N ALA A 411 1.79 27.56 -15.23
CA ALA A 411 0.44 28.01 -14.99
C ALA A 411 -0.54 26.99 -15.57
N SER A 412 -1.21 26.23 -14.71
CA SER A 412 -2.46 25.56 -15.04
C SER A 412 -3.61 26.46 -14.59
N SER A 413 -4.32 27.01 -15.56
CA SER A 413 -5.48 27.89 -15.40
C SER A 413 -6.71 27.12 -14.88
N VAL A 414 -7.08 27.34 -13.62
CA VAL A 414 -8.48 27.31 -13.16
C VAL A 414 -8.62 28.34 -12.05
N GLY A 415 -9.44 29.37 -12.27
CA GLY A 415 -9.66 30.44 -11.32
C GLY A 415 -10.71 30.11 -10.26
N ALA A 416 -10.51 30.59 -9.04
CA ALA A 416 -11.47 31.43 -8.32
C ALA A 416 -10.91 31.86 -6.95
N ASN A 417 -11.24 33.10 -6.59
CA ASN A 417 -10.83 33.87 -5.42
C ASN A 417 -11.02 33.17 -4.07
N SER A 418 -10.02 33.31 -3.19
CA SER A 418 -10.26 33.76 -1.81
C SER A 418 -8.96 34.28 -1.20
N GLY A 419 -8.93 35.58 -0.87
CA GLY A 419 -7.83 36.19 -0.15
C GLY A 419 -7.82 35.75 1.30
N LEU A 420 -6.72 35.13 1.73
CA LEU A 420 -6.31 35.06 3.12
C LEU A 420 -4.79 35.23 3.18
N THR A 421 -4.38 36.37 3.73
CA THR A 421 -3.02 36.70 4.13
C THR A 421 -2.55 35.68 5.18
N GLN A 422 -1.79 34.68 4.74
CA GLN A 422 -1.16 33.73 5.65
C GLN A 422 0.16 34.33 6.15
N LYS A 423 0.11 34.87 7.38
CA LYS A 423 1.31 35.19 8.17
C LYS A 423 2.17 33.94 8.26
N GLN A 424 3.39 34.07 7.75
CA GLN A 424 4.48 33.13 7.88
C GLN A 424 4.81 32.95 9.38
N PRO A 425 4.73 31.72 9.93
CA PRO A 425 5.27 31.45 11.26
C PRO A 425 6.78 31.28 11.16
N ASP A 426 7.46 31.91 12.12
CA ASP A 426 8.90 31.98 12.27
C ASP A 426 9.63 30.64 12.13
N ALA A 427 10.72 30.68 11.38
CA ALA A 427 11.68 29.60 11.24
C ALA A 427 12.46 29.42 12.54
N VAL A 428 12.20 28.35 13.28
CA VAL A 428 13.04 27.93 14.42
C VAL A 428 13.31 26.42 14.35
N ASN A 429 14.62 26.09 14.31
CA ASN A 429 15.29 24.78 14.30
C ASN A 429 15.01 23.82 13.12
N ASN A 430 15.72 24.06 12.01
CA ASN A 430 15.76 23.19 10.83
C ASN A 430 16.67 21.96 11.03
N GLY A 431 16.08 20.79 11.24
CA GLY A 431 16.63 19.57 10.65
C GLY A 431 16.41 19.64 9.13
N VAL A 432 17.44 19.35 8.34
CA VAL A 432 17.35 19.39 6.87
C VAL A 432 16.32 18.34 6.42
N ARG A 433 15.18 18.80 5.90
CA ARG A 433 14.14 17.93 5.34
C ARG A 433 14.47 17.66 3.88
N ARG A 434 14.74 16.40 3.53
CA ARG A 434 14.97 15.99 2.14
C ARG A 434 13.82 15.12 1.65
N LYS A 435 13.37 15.35 0.42
CA LYS A 435 12.34 14.55 -0.25
C LYS A 435 13.00 13.73 -1.35
N PHE A 436 12.69 12.45 -1.39
CA PHE A 436 13.15 11.55 -2.44
C PHE A 436 11.95 10.93 -3.13
N ASP A 437 12.01 10.89 -4.46
CA ASP A 437 11.04 10.18 -5.29
C ASP A 437 11.66 8.85 -5.73
N PHE A 438 10.87 7.79 -5.75
CA PHE A 438 11.29 6.48 -6.22
C PHE A 438 10.30 5.86 -7.19
N VAL A 439 10.82 5.03 -8.10
CA VAL A 439 10.06 4.23 -9.05
C VAL A 439 10.69 2.84 -9.12
N ILE A 440 9.87 1.81 -8.98
CA ILE A 440 10.24 0.41 -9.01
C ILE A 440 9.38 -0.25 -10.09
N GLY A 441 10.04 -0.94 -11.01
CA GLY A 441 9.39 -1.63 -12.12
C GLY A 441 9.68 -3.12 -12.11
N GLY A 442 8.71 -3.87 -12.63
CA GLY A 442 8.80 -5.30 -12.87
C GLY A 442 8.39 -6.10 -11.64
N ASP A 443 7.20 -6.68 -11.66
CA ASP A 443 6.64 -7.62 -10.67
C ASP A 443 7.13 -7.36 -9.24
N VAL A 444 6.81 -6.18 -8.74
CA VAL A 444 7.16 -5.73 -7.40
C VAL A 444 6.40 -6.57 -6.38
N LYS A 445 7.12 -7.12 -5.40
CA LYS A 445 6.56 -7.84 -4.26
C LYS A 445 7.17 -7.31 -2.99
N GLY A 446 6.35 -7.07 -1.97
CA GLY A 446 6.85 -6.60 -0.69
C GLY A 446 6.01 -7.01 0.51
N ARG A 447 6.56 -6.76 1.69
CA ARG A 447 5.89 -7.01 2.98
C ARG A 447 5.81 -5.73 3.80
N PHE A 448 4.62 -5.41 4.30
CA PHE A 448 4.42 -4.38 5.30
C PHE A 448 4.94 -4.88 6.65
N GLY A 449 5.88 -4.14 7.23
CA GLY A 449 6.41 -4.43 8.56
C GLY A 449 5.73 -3.56 9.60
N LEU A 450 4.45 -3.79 9.91
CA LEU A 450 3.77 -3.03 10.97
C LEU A 450 4.16 -3.61 12.35
N SER A 451 5.18 -3.04 13.03
CA SER A 451 5.25 -3.17 14.49
C SER A 451 6.01 -2.01 15.15
N SER A 452 5.27 -1.04 15.70
CA SER A 452 5.68 -0.30 16.89
C SER A 452 5.25 -1.01 18.20
N ALA A 453 4.67 -2.21 18.09
CA ALA A 453 4.34 -3.04 19.24
C ALA A 453 5.58 -3.81 19.71
N SER A 454 5.71 -3.93 21.03
CA SER A 454 6.74 -4.70 21.74
C SER A 454 7.00 -6.06 21.09
N THR A 455 8.21 -6.56 21.28
CA THR A 455 8.85 -7.76 20.70
C THR A 455 8.05 -9.08 20.72
N ALA A 456 6.82 -9.11 21.24
CA ALA A 456 5.93 -10.28 21.27
C ALA A 456 4.95 -10.40 20.08
N ASP A 457 4.62 -9.32 19.34
CA ASP A 457 3.53 -9.32 18.35
C ASP A 457 3.97 -9.28 16.86
N ARG A 458 5.24 -9.64 16.55
CA ARG A 458 5.85 -9.64 15.20
C ARG A 458 5.23 -10.57 14.13
N LYS A 459 3.97 -11.02 14.25
CA LYS A 459 3.31 -11.98 13.35
C LYS A 459 2.27 -11.40 12.39
N THR A 460 1.95 -10.11 12.43
CA THR A 460 0.96 -9.49 11.54
C THR A 460 1.64 -8.76 10.37
N SER A 461 2.17 -9.53 9.40
CA SER A 461 2.83 -8.95 8.22
C SER A 461 1.90 -9.00 7.00
N GLY A 462 1.38 -7.86 6.57
CA GLY A 462 0.69 -7.76 5.29
C GLY A 462 1.65 -7.93 4.11
N GLN A 463 1.16 -8.43 2.98
CA GLN A 463 1.91 -8.56 1.72
C GLN A 463 1.27 -7.70 0.65
N PHE A 464 2.09 -7.19 -0.27
CA PHE A 464 1.59 -6.52 -1.47
C PHE A 464 2.35 -6.97 -2.72
N GLY A 465 1.68 -6.89 -3.87
CA GLY A 465 2.29 -7.07 -5.19
C GLY A 465 1.66 -6.13 -6.21
N ALA A 466 2.45 -5.71 -7.20
CA ALA A 466 2.03 -4.87 -8.34
C ALA A 466 3.08 -4.95 -9.46
N ARG A 467 2.80 -4.51 -10.69
CA ARG A 467 3.86 -4.42 -11.73
C ARG A 467 4.76 -3.22 -11.55
N THR A 468 4.19 -2.11 -11.11
CA THR A 468 4.92 -0.86 -10.89
C THR A 468 4.58 -0.30 -9.52
N LEU A 469 5.61 0.21 -8.84
CA LEU A 469 5.49 0.90 -7.56
C LEU A 469 6.22 2.23 -7.65
N ALA A 470 5.53 3.34 -7.43
CA ALA A 470 6.11 4.67 -7.35
C ALA A 470 5.75 5.34 -6.03
N GLY A 471 6.54 6.30 -5.59
CA GLY A 471 6.21 7.03 -4.38
C GLY A 471 7.24 8.07 -4.02
N ALA A 472 7.00 8.72 -2.90
CA ALA A 472 7.94 9.67 -2.32
C ALA A 472 8.05 9.52 -0.81
N VAL A 473 9.27 9.74 -0.30
CA VAL A 473 9.60 9.70 1.12
C VAL A 473 10.30 10.99 1.56
N LYS A 474 10.04 11.40 2.79
CA LYS A 474 10.71 12.51 3.46
C LYS A 474 11.64 11.97 4.53
N VAL A 475 12.90 12.38 4.48
CA VAL A 475 13.92 12.02 5.48
C VAL A 475 14.10 13.17 6.46
N LEU A 476 13.97 12.87 7.75
CA LEU A 476 14.16 13.78 8.87
C LEU A 476 15.41 13.39 9.64
N THR A 477 16.43 14.23 9.60
CA THR A 477 17.64 14.05 10.39
C THR A 477 17.48 14.78 11.73
N SER A 478 17.47 14.04 12.85
CA SER A 478 17.47 14.62 14.20
C SER A 478 18.86 14.54 14.82
N ARG A 479 19.40 15.68 15.27
CA ARG A 479 20.65 15.74 16.05
C ARG A 479 20.26 15.70 17.53
N PRO A 480 20.77 14.77 18.35
CA PRO A 480 20.46 14.78 19.78
C PRO A 480 21.03 16.07 20.39
N THR A 481 20.18 16.94 20.89
CA THR A 481 20.57 18.05 21.77
C THR A 481 20.84 17.49 23.17
N GLY A 482 22.04 16.96 23.38
CA GLY A 482 22.56 16.58 24.70
C GLY A 482 24.01 17.03 24.81
N GLY A 483 24.32 17.82 25.85
CA GLY A 483 25.65 18.39 26.10
C GLY A 483 26.76 17.34 26.29
N PRO A 484 28.03 17.75 26.23
CA PRO A 484 29.16 16.84 26.13
C PRO A 484 29.40 16.12 27.47
N LEU A 485 29.05 14.83 27.52
CA LEU A 485 29.65 13.87 28.43
C LEU A 485 30.36 12.80 27.59
N ALA A 486 31.60 12.53 27.98
CA ALA A 486 32.64 11.87 27.21
C ALA A 486 32.23 10.56 26.51
N GLY A 487 32.70 10.41 25.26
CA GLY A 487 33.21 9.11 24.78
C GLY A 487 32.32 8.23 23.92
N ARG A 488 31.09 8.60 23.56
CA ARG A 488 30.31 7.88 22.53
C ARG A 488 29.40 8.82 21.76
N ALA A 489 29.74 9.09 20.50
CA ALA A 489 28.82 9.74 19.57
C ALA A 489 27.56 8.88 19.45
N THR A 490 26.46 9.33 20.05
CA THR A 490 25.14 8.71 19.89
C THR A 490 24.72 8.82 18.43
N PRO A 491 24.22 7.73 17.81
CA PRO A 491 23.91 7.73 16.39
C PRO A 491 22.81 8.75 16.06
N GLN A 492 23.06 9.54 15.03
CA GLN A 492 22.10 10.46 14.43
C GLN A 492 20.86 9.65 14.01
N LYS A 493 19.68 9.97 14.56
CA LYS A 493 18.44 9.23 14.25
C LYS A 493 17.78 9.85 13.03
N ASN A 494 17.78 9.09 11.93
CA ASN A 494 17.09 9.44 10.69
C ASN A 494 15.72 8.75 10.67
N THR A 495 14.65 9.53 10.57
CA THR A 495 13.30 9.00 10.42
C THR A 495 12.85 9.17 8.96
N CYS A 496 12.40 8.10 8.32
CA CYS A 496 11.85 8.13 6.96
C CYS A 496 10.32 8.08 7.03
N LEU A 497 9.64 9.06 6.42
CA LEU A 497 8.18 9.15 6.40
C LEU A 497 7.65 9.10 4.96
N PRO A 498 6.69 8.22 4.63
CA PRO A 498 6.07 8.19 3.32
C PRO A 498 5.21 9.44 3.10
N ASP A 499 5.24 10.02 1.90
CA ASP A 499 4.42 11.17 1.47
C ASP A 499 3.23 10.67 0.62
N TRP A 500 3.53 9.88 -0.41
CA TRP A 500 2.55 9.17 -1.22
C TRP A 500 3.15 7.88 -1.77
N ILE A 501 2.30 6.89 -2.05
CA ILE A 501 2.66 5.61 -2.68
C ILE A 501 1.61 5.32 -3.76
N SER A 502 2.05 4.90 -4.94
CA SER A 502 1.20 4.40 -6.02
C SER A 502 1.66 3.01 -6.43
N LEU A 503 0.73 2.07 -6.47
CA LEU A 503 0.91 0.73 -7.03
C LEU A 503 0.03 0.64 -8.27
N GLN A 504 0.57 0.09 -9.36
CA GLN A 504 -0.12 0.02 -10.65
C GLN A 504 0.03 -1.35 -11.28
N ASP A 505 -1.04 -1.76 -11.98
CA ASP A 505 -1.27 -3.00 -12.71
C ASP A 505 -1.18 -4.26 -11.83
N ASP A 506 -2.26 -5.05 -11.79
CA ASP A 506 -2.36 -6.29 -11.01
C ASP A 506 -2.05 -6.11 -9.52
N VAL A 507 -2.55 -5.03 -8.89
CA VAL A 507 -2.29 -4.74 -7.48
C VAL A 507 -3.04 -5.72 -6.59
N ARG A 508 -2.30 -6.40 -5.73
CA ARG A 508 -2.84 -7.31 -4.71
C ARG A 508 -2.30 -6.93 -3.34
N ILE A 509 -3.18 -6.82 -2.36
CA ILE A 509 -2.85 -6.56 -0.98
C ILE A 509 -3.47 -7.66 -0.14
N SER A 510 -2.70 -8.28 0.75
CA SER A 510 -3.21 -9.26 1.70
C SER A 510 -2.77 -8.90 3.09
N THR A 511 -3.72 -8.76 4.00
CA THR A 511 -3.52 -8.46 5.42
C THR A 511 -4.28 -9.47 6.28
N ASP A 512 -4.22 -9.36 7.61
CA ASP A 512 -4.93 -10.29 8.48
C ASP A 512 -6.46 -10.11 8.44
N SER A 513 -6.95 -8.94 8.03
CA SER A 513 -8.38 -8.61 7.99
C SER A 513 -8.92 -8.34 6.58
N VAL A 514 -8.07 -7.99 5.62
CA VAL A 514 -8.46 -7.53 4.28
C VAL A 514 -7.58 -8.15 3.21
N ASP A 515 -8.20 -8.70 2.18
CA ASP A 515 -7.61 -9.01 0.89
C ASP A 515 -8.18 -8.01 -0.13
N ALA A 516 -7.33 -7.28 -0.85
CA ALA A 516 -7.74 -6.29 -1.84
C ALA A 516 -7.11 -6.54 -3.21
N GLU A 517 -7.91 -6.44 -4.27
CA GLU A 517 -7.49 -6.56 -5.67
C GLU A 517 -7.92 -5.30 -6.44
N THR A 518 -6.97 -4.65 -7.11
CA THR A 518 -7.24 -3.41 -7.88
C THR A 518 -6.22 -3.21 -9.01
N ASP A 519 -6.54 -2.38 -10.00
CA ASP A 519 -5.60 -2.03 -11.07
C ASP A 519 -4.68 -0.87 -10.62
N GLU A 520 -5.18 0.05 -9.80
CA GLU A 520 -4.41 1.17 -9.27
C GLU A 520 -4.71 1.39 -7.78
N LEU A 521 -3.68 1.35 -6.93
CA LEU A 521 -3.76 1.80 -5.54
C LEU A 521 -2.97 3.09 -5.35
N LEU A 522 -3.60 4.12 -4.80
CA LEU A 522 -2.98 5.40 -4.49
C LEU A 522 -3.15 5.78 -3.03
N LEU A 523 -2.04 5.85 -2.30
CA LEU A 523 -2.02 6.14 -0.86
C LEU A 523 -1.36 7.50 -0.61
N PHE A 524 -2.00 8.34 0.19
CA PHE A 524 -1.47 9.64 0.64
C PHE A 524 -1.34 9.67 2.16
N PHE A 525 -0.26 10.27 2.66
CA PHE A 525 0.08 10.25 4.07
C PHE A 525 0.19 11.68 4.64
N ASP A 526 -0.73 12.05 5.53
CA ASP A 526 -0.68 13.31 6.28
C ASP A 526 0.21 13.18 7.53
N GLN A 527 1.34 13.88 7.50
CA GLN A 527 2.40 13.79 8.50
C GLN A 527 2.30 14.86 9.60
N ALA A 528 1.31 15.76 9.57
CA ALA A 528 1.26 16.91 10.47
C ALA A 528 1.19 16.51 11.96
N GLN A 529 0.39 15.50 12.28
CA GLN A 529 0.23 15.00 13.65
C GLN A 529 1.46 14.23 14.13
N PHE A 530 2.08 13.41 13.28
CA PHE A 530 3.32 12.70 13.60
C PHE A 530 4.45 13.66 14.00
N LEU A 531 4.61 14.75 13.23
CA LEU A 531 5.60 15.79 13.53
C LEU A 531 5.29 16.54 14.84
N THR A 532 4.04 16.55 15.28
CA THR A 532 3.60 17.19 16.53
C THR A 532 3.81 16.25 17.72
N ASN A 533 3.44 14.98 17.59
CA ASN A 533 3.70 13.93 18.60
C ASN A 533 5.21 13.77 18.85
N ALA A 534 6.02 13.75 17.79
CA ALA A 534 7.48 13.66 17.89
C ALA A 534 8.11 14.87 18.63
N LYS A 535 7.47 16.04 18.61
CA LYS A 535 7.90 17.22 19.39
C LYS A 535 7.48 17.16 20.87
N GLN A 536 6.49 16.34 21.21
CA GLN A 536 5.94 16.21 22.57
C GLN A 536 6.54 15.05 23.38
N ALA A 537 7.53 14.32 22.85
CA ALA A 537 8.20 13.25 23.57
C ALA A 537 8.79 13.75 24.91
N ARG A 538 8.13 13.32 25.99
CA ARG A 538 8.34 13.61 27.41
C ARG A 538 9.59 12.89 27.95
N PRO A 539 10.24 13.38 29.05
CA PRO A 539 11.47 12.80 29.60
C PRO A 539 11.32 11.32 29.99
N GLU A 540 12.42 10.58 29.87
CA GLU A 540 12.57 9.16 30.20
C GLU A 540 11.79 8.75 31.47
N ALA A 541 10.77 7.91 31.28
CA ALA A 541 10.14 7.20 32.38
C ALA A 541 11.05 6.06 32.83
N SER A 542 11.41 6.14 34.10
CA SER A 542 12.07 5.17 34.99
C SER A 542 12.01 3.68 34.62
N VAL A 543 13.19 3.06 34.73
CA VAL A 543 13.53 1.64 34.93
C VAL A 543 12.35 0.74 35.33
N PRO A 544 12.08 -0.38 34.63
CA PRO A 544 11.16 -1.40 35.12
C PRO A 544 11.84 -2.24 36.21
N VAL A 545 11.24 -2.24 37.41
CA VAL A 545 11.55 -3.18 38.48
C VAL A 545 11.18 -4.59 38.02
N ALA A 546 12.12 -5.52 38.11
CA ALA A 546 11.90 -6.94 37.92
C ALA A 546 10.97 -7.48 39.01
N ALA A 547 9.70 -7.75 38.67
CA ALA A 547 8.82 -8.57 39.48
C ALA A 547 8.77 -9.97 38.85
N VAL A 548 9.42 -10.92 39.53
CA VAL A 548 9.27 -12.35 39.29
C VAL A 548 7.82 -12.72 39.64
N VAL A 549 7.03 -13.14 38.65
CA VAL A 549 5.77 -13.86 38.88
C VAL A 549 5.86 -15.20 38.13
N ALA A 550 5.62 -16.27 38.88
CA ALA A 550 5.66 -17.66 38.46
C ALA A 550 4.64 -17.98 37.35
N PRO A 551 4.84 -19.07 36.58
CA PRO A 551 4.07 -19.34 35.38
C PRO A 551 2.70 -19.93 35.73
N SER A 552 1.64 -19.14 35.57
CA SER A 552 0.28 -19.66 35.49
C SER A 552 -0.09 -19.94 34.04
N SER A 553 -0.29 -21.23 33.77
CA SER A 553 -1.03 -21.85 32.66
C SER A 553 -1.46 -20.91 31.52
N VAL A 554 -0.72 -20.98 30.42
CA VAL A 554 -1.18 -20.52 29.11
C VAL A 554 -2.36 -21.38 28.69
N GLU A 555 -3.58 -20.91 28.94
CA GLU A 555 -4.70 -21.30 28.09
C GLU A 555 -4.40 -20.78 26.68
N PRO A 556 -4.49 -21.63 25.65
CA PRO A 556 -4.31 -21.17 24.29
C PRO A 556 -5.42 -20.18 24.00
N VAL A 557 -5.07 -18.89 23.91
CA VAL A 557 -5.92 -17.91 23.24
C VAL A 557 -5.95 -18.33 21.77
N ILE A 558 -6.90 -19.20 21.44
CA ILE A 558 -7.33 -19.45 20.08
C ILE A 558 -7.93 -18.12 19.61
N ARG A 559 -7.09 -17.24 19.03
CA ARG A 559 -7.58 -16.09 18.30
C ARG A 559 -8.39 -16.65 17.13
N LYS A 560 -9.72 -16.57 17.22
CA LYS A 560 -10.63 -16.86 16.10
C LYS A 560 -10.13 -16.09 14.89
N ALA A 561 -9.80 -16.83 13.83
CA ALA A 561 -9.58 -16.27 12.51
C ALA A 561 -10.81 -15.42 12.17
N HIS A 562 -10.65 -14.09 12.19
CA HIS A 562 -11.68 -13.22 11.67
C HIS A 562 -11.70 -13.46 10.16
N GLU A 563 -12.87 -13.81 9.62
CA GLU A 563 -13.06 -14.04 8.19
C GLU A 563 -12.61 -12.80 7.43
N ARG A 564 -11.64 -12.98 6.53
CA ARG A 564 -11.04 -11.87 5.78
C ARG A 564 -12.07 -11.26 4.85
N GLN A 565 -12.09 -9.94 4.79
CA GLN A 565 -12.93 -9.20 3.87
C GLN A 565 -12.21 -9.11 2.52
N THR A 566 -12.92 -9.37 1.43
CA THR A 566 -12.37 -9.19 0.08
C THR A 566 -12.90 -7.91 -0.53
N ILE A 567 -12.00 -7.03 -0.97
CA ILE A 567 -12.32 -5.75 -1.61
C ILE A 567 -11.82 -5.79 -3.06
N LYS A 568 -12.68 -5.45 -4.02
CA LYS A 568 -12.32 -5.29 -5.43
C LYS A 568 -12.80 -3.96 -5.97
N GLY A 569 -12.02 -3.38 -6.87
CA GLY A 569 -12.39 -2.23 -7.69
C GLY A 569 -11.26 -1.86 -8.66
N GLN A 570 -11.54 -1.10 -9.70
CA GLN A 570 -10.52 -0.70 -10.70
C GLN A 570 -9.47 0.22 -10.08
N ARG A 571 -9.89 1.18 -9.25
CA ARG A 571 -8.99 2.11 -8.57
C ARG A 571 -9.35 2.26 -7.10
N ILE A 572 -8.37 2.16 -6.22
CA ILE A 572 -8.49 2.45 -4.79
C ILE A 572 -7.59 3.65 -4.46
N SER A 573 -8.15 4.71 -3.89
CA SER A 573 -7.37 5.82 -3.34
C SER A 573 -7.70 6.04 -1.87
N ALA A 574 -6.66 6.23 -1.05
CA ALA A 574 -6.84 6.44 0.38
C ALA A 574 -5.90 7.52 0.91
N LYS A 575 -6.42 8.37 1.79
CA LYS A 575 -5.65 9.35 2.55
C LYS A 575 -5.61 8.91 4.02
N PHE A 576 -4.41 8.75 4.55
CA PHE A 576 -4.15 8.39 5.93
C PHE A 576 -3.63 9.57 6.73
N ALA A 577 -3.96 9.62 8.01
CA ALA A 577 -3.36 10.52 8.98
C ALA A 577 -2.96 9.77 10.24
N VAL A 578 -1.97 10.30 10.95
CA VAL A 578 -1.50 9.72 12.20
C VAL A 578 -2.43 10.10 13.35
N ALA A 579 -2.95 9.09 14.03
CA ALA A 579 -3.73 9.25 15.26
C ALA A 579 -2.81 9.57 16.46
N ASN A 580 -3.39 9.89 17.61
CA ASN A 580 -2.63 10.29 18.82
C ASN A 580 -1.74 9.16 19.37
N ASP A 581 -1.92 7.92 18.93
CA ASP A 581 -1.16 6.73 19.32
C ASP A 581 -0.11 6.33 18.26
N ASP A 582 0.25 7.25 17.37
CA ASP A 582 1.21 7.07 16.27
C ASP A 582 0.80 6.01 15.22
N ARG A 583 -0.48 5.58 15.19
CA ARG A 583 -1.00 4.68 14.14
C ARG A 583 -1.60 5.45 12.97
N TRP A 584 -1.39 4.93 11.75
CA TRP A 584 -2.05 5.45 10.54
C TRP A 584 -3.53 5.06 10.53
N THR A 585 -4.40 6.05 10.38
CA THR A 585 -5.85 5.89 10.30
C THR A 585 -6.38 6.49 9.00
N PRO A 586 -7.31 5.81 8.30
CA PRO A 586 -7.88 6.34 7.07
C PRO A 586 -8.79 7.54 7.36
N GLN A 587 -8.53 8.67 6.71
CA GLN A 587 -9.41 9.85 6.70
C GLN A 587 -10.37 9.85 5.51
N LYS A 588 -9.91 9.33 4.37
CA LYS A 588 -10.71 9.25 3.16
C LYS A 588 -10.33 8.00 2.39
N VAL A 589 -11.31 7.25 1.92
CA VAL A 589 -11.11 6.07 1.07
C VAL A 589 -12.11 6.14 -0.07
N ASN A 590 -11.62 6.09 -1.30
CA ASN A 590 -12.45 5.96 -2.50
C ASN A 590 -12.10 4.66 -3.20
N VAL A 591 -13.12 3.91 -3.62
CA VAL A 591 -13.01 2.76 -4.51
C VAL A 591 -13.85 3.06 -5.73
N GLU A 592 -13.27 3.02 -6.93
CA GLU A 592 -13.89 3.41 -8.19
C GLU A 592 -13.81 2.25 -9.20
N GLY A 593 -14.88 2.06 -9.95
CA GLY A 593 -15.03 1.03 -10.99
C GLY A 593 -15.28 -0.36 -10.43
N ASP A 594 -16.44 -0.95 -10.72
CA ASP A 594 -16.81 -2.34 -10.41
C ASP A 594 -16.54 -2.74 -8.95
N VAL A 595 -16.96 -1.90 -8.01
CA VAL A 595 -16.79 -2.11 -6.57
C VAL A 595 -17.48 -3.41 -6.16
N SER A 596 -16.74 -4.30 -5.49
CA SER A 596 -17.27 -5.51 -4.87
C SER A 596 -16.60 -5.74 -3.52
N ILE A 597 -17.37 -5.71 -2.44
CA ILE A 597 -16.91 -6.04 -1.08
C ILE A 597 -17.65 -7.27 -0.58
N GLN A 598 -16.92 -8.29 -0.14
CA GLN A 598 -17.47 -9.51 0.42
C GLN A 598 -17.04 -9.65 1.88
N TYR A 599 -18.01 -9.92 2.76
CA TYR A 599 -17.79 -10.11 4.19
C TYR A 599 -18.86 -11.03 4.78
N MET A 600 -18.63 -11.52 6.00
CA MET A 600 -19.64 -12.28 6.74
C MET A 600 -20.31 -11.37 7.77
N HIS A 601 -21.63 -11.23 7.65
CA HIS A 601 -22.47 -10.47 8.57
C HIS A 601 -22.92 -11.37 9.73
N GLN A 602 -22.81 -10.89 10.97
CA GLN A 602 -23.22 -11.64 12.16
C GLN A 602 -24.53 -11.06 12.69
N HIS A 603 -25.57 -11.88 12.79
CA HIS A 603 -26.86 -11.51 13.39
C HIS A 603 -27.38 -12.65 14.29
N GLU A 604 -27.62 -12.38 15.58
CA GLU A 604 -28.12 -13.36 16.57
C GLU A 604 -27.37 -14.72 16.59
N GLY A 605 -26.05 -14.69 16.36
CA GLY A 605 -25.22 -15.91 16.29
C GLY A 605 -25.28 -16.67 14.96
N VAL A 606 -26.07 -16.19 14.00
CA VAL A 606 -26.10 -16.66 12.61
C VAL A 606 -25.14 -15.81 11.76
N SER A 607 -24.22 -16.48 11.08
CA SER A 607 -23.30 -15.84 10.12
C SER A 607 -23.90 -15.91 8.71
N LEU A 608 -24.21 -14.76 8.11
CA LEU A 608 -24.77 -14.63 6.77
C LEU A 608 -23.73 -14.04 5.81
N PRO A 609 -23.53 -14.63 4.62
CA PRO A 609 -22.67 -14.02 3.62
C PRO A 609 -23.27 -12.71 3.13
N ALA A 610 -22.46 -11.66 3.09
CA ALA A 610 -22.85 -10.34 2.63
C ALA A 610 -21.95 -9.88 1.47
N LYS A 611 -22.58 -9.27 0.46
CA LYS A 611 -21.90 -8.75 -0.72
C LYS A 611 -22.41 -7.36 -1.05
N LEU A 612 -21.50 -6.40 -1.08
CA LEU A 612 -21.76 -5.02 -1.48
C LEU A 612 -21.23 -4.80 -2.90
N THR A 613 -22.06 -4.28 -3.80
CA THR A 613 -21.67 -4.01 -5.20
C THR A 613 -22.11 -2.62 -5.66
N GLY A 614 -21.30 -1.99 -6.51
CA GLY A 614 -21.59 -0.68 -7.09
C GLY A 614 -20.50 -0.20 -8.06
N ASP A 615 -20.61 1.05 -8.49
CA ASP A 615 -19.64 1.72 -9.36
C ASP A 615 -18.59 2.51 -8.58
N ALA A 616 -19.00 3.16 -7.49
CA ALA A 616 -18.10 3.95 -6.66
C ALA A 616 -18.50 3.89 -5.19
N LEU A 617 -17.52 3.64 -4.32
CA LEU A 617 -17.65 3.71 -2.87
C LEU A 617 -16.76 4.83 -2.35
N GLN A 618 -17.31 5.72 -1.56
CA GLN A 618 -16.61 6.81 -0.93
C GLN A 618 -16.84 6.77 0.59
N TYR A 619 -15.75 6.81 1.34
CA TYR A 619 -15.72 7.00 2.78
C TYR A 619 -14.96 8.28 3.07
N GLU A 620 -15.59 9.17 3.84
CA GLU A 620 -14.94 10.34 4.42
C GLU A 620 -15.15 10.29 5.93
N GLY A 621 -14.05 10.17 6.67
CA GLY A 621 -14.00 10.16 8.12
C GLY A 621 -13.35 11.45 8.64
N GLN A 622 -14.16 12.37 9.15
CA GLN A 622 -13.71 13.51 9.94
C GLN A 622 -14.40 13.44 11.30
N LEU A 623 -13.72 13.85 12.37
CA LEU A 623 -14.35 13.96 13.70
C LEU A 623 -15.68 14.75 13.60
N GLY A 624 -16.81 14.03 13.68
CA GLY A 624 -18.17 14.59 13.62
C GLY A 624 -18.89 14.51 12.27
N SER A 625 -18.22 14.19 11.16
CA SER A 625 -18.85 14.02 9.84
C SER A 625 -18.28 12.80 9.13
N ASP A 626 -18.88 11.64 9.44
CA ASP A 626 -18.56 10.41 8.72
C ASP A 626 -19.62 10.20 7.64
N VAL A 627 -19.20 10.10 6.38
CA VAL A 627 -20.09 9.80 5.25
C VAL A 627 -19.57 8.58 4.52
N VAL A 628 -20.41 7.56 4.43
CA VAL A 628 -20.22 6.39 3.56
C VAL A 628 -21.24 6.50 2.44
N GLN A 629 -20.78 6.46 1.20
CA GLN A 629 -21.64 6.58 0.03
C GLN A 629 -21.27 5.51 -0.98
N LEU A 630 -22.26 4.72 -1.39
CA LEU A 630 -22.14 3.75 -2.47
C LEU A 630 -23.04 4.17 -3.62
N LYS A 631 -22.48 4.31 -4.80
CA LYS A 631 -23.17 4.73 -6.02
C LYS A 631 -23.14 3.60 -7.04
N GLY A 632 -24.27 3.33 -7.69
CA GLY A 632 -24.38 2.39 -8.81
C GLY A 632 -24.25 3.07 -10.19
N LYS A 633 -24.27 2.25 -11.24
CA LYS A 633 -24.41 2.69 -12.64
C LYS A 633 -25.88 2.79 -13.03
N ALA A 634 -26.17 3.43 -14.16
CA ALA A 634 -27.54 3.57 -14.67
C ALA A 634 -28.25 2.22 -14.93
N GLN A 635 -27.51 1.17 -15.28
CA GLN A 635 -28.03 -0.18 -15.55
C GLN A 635 -27.75 -1.17 -14.41
N GLU A 636 -26.89 -0.80 -13.45
CA GLU A 636 -26.43 -1.65 -12.36
C GLU A 636 -26.45 -0.83 -11.06
N PRO A 637 -27.61 -0.75 -10.37
CA PRO A 637 -27.72 0.03 -9.14
C PRO A 637 -26.81 -0.52 -8.03
N ALA A 638 -26.52 0.31 -7.04
CA ALA A 638 -25.82 -0.14 -5.85
C ALA A 638 -26.67 -1.19 -5.13
N ARG A 639 -26.05 -2.30 -4.76
CA ARG A 639 -26.73 -3.47 -4.19
C ARG A 639 -25.96 -4.03 -3.01
N LEU A 640 -26.66 -4.25 -1.91
CA LEU A 640 -26.21 -4.99 -0.74
C LEU A 640 -27.03 -6.29 -0.68
N ASP A 641 -26.37 -7.42 -0.83
CA ASP A 641 -26.93 -8.75 -0.59
C ASP A 641 -26.52 -9.22 0.82
N VAL A 642 -27.45 -9.81 1.57
CA VAL A 642 -27.21 -10.44 2.88
C VAL A 642 -28.02 -11.73 2.95
N GLY A 643 -27.35 -12.89 2.86
CA GLY A 643 -28.04 -14.17 2.74
C GLY A 643 -28.92 -14.23 1.49
N ASP A 644 -30.23 -14.43 1.67
CA ASP A 644 -31.26 -14.39 0.63
C ASP A 644 -32.01 -13.03 0.57
N GLY A 645 -31.65 -12.07 1.44
CA GLY A 645 -32.16 -10.71 1.43
C GLY A 645 -31.28 -9.77 0.60
N PHE A 646 -31.85 -8.64 0.19
CA PHE A 646 -31.14 -7.62 -0.56
C PHE A 646 -31.68 -6.21 -0.32
N PHE A 647 -30.84 -5.21 -0.58
CA PHE A 647 -31.17 -3.79 -0.54
C PHE A 647 -30.53 -3.10 -1.75
N VAL A 648 -31.35 -2.45 -2.57
CA VAL A 648 -30.93 -1.90 -3.87
C VAL A 648 -31.37 -0.45 -4.01
N GLY A 649 -30.47 0.38 -4.53
CA GLY A 649 -30.74 1.77 -4.86
C GLY A 649 -29.66 2.36 -5.78
N PRO A 650 -29.93 3.43 -6.52
CA PRO A 650 -28.90 4.04 -7.38
C PRO A 650 -27.79 4.73 -6.57
N MET A 651 -28.09 5.20 -5.36
CA MET A 651 -27.11 5.74 -4.42
C MET A 651 -27.56 5.49 -2.97
N ILE A 652 -26.74 4.74 -2.22
CA ILE A 652 -26.96 4.46 -0.81
C ILE A 652 -26.02 5.35 -0.01
N GLN A 653 -26.57 6.24 0.83
CA GLN A 653 -25.77 7.12 1.68
C GLN A 653 -26.03 6.83 3.15
N LEU A 654 -24.97 6.54 3.89
CA LEU A 654 -24.96 6.34 5.32
C LEU A 654 -24.12 7.45 5.97
N ARG A 655 -24.65 8.09 7.00
CA ARG A 655 -23.96 9.11 7.79
C ARG A 655 -23.96 8.68 9.26
N PRO A 656 -22.99 7.86 9.70
CA PRO A 656 -23.06 7.24 11.02
C PRO A 656 -23.05 8.25 12.17
N SER A 657 -22.30 9.35 12.06
CA SER A 657 -22.25 10.40 13.08
C SER A 657 -23.59 11.16 13.23
N GLN A 658 -24.37 11.23 12.15
CA GLN A 658 -25.71 11.82 12.14
C GLN A 658 -26.81 10.78 12.38
N ASN A 659 -26.45 9.49 12.38
CA ASN A 659 -27.37 8.37 12.46
C ASN A 659 -28.43 8.37 11.35
N ILE A 660 -28.01 8.75 10.14
CA ILE A 660 -28.88 8.86 8.96
C ILE A 660 -28.53 7.78 7.94
N LEU A 661 -29.54 7.06 7.45
CA LEU A 661 -29.49 6.32 6.19
C LEU A 661 -30.44 7.00 5.22
N TRP A 662 -29.95 7.32 4.02
CA TRP A 662 -30.69 8.11 3.06
C TRP A 662 -30.49 7.62 1.63
N MET A 663 -31.58 7.68 0.86
CA MET A 663 -31.64 7.45 -0.57
C MET A 663 -32.64 8.44 -1.16
N ASN A 664 -32.24 9.15 -2.22
CA ASN A 664 -33.06 10.22 -2.81
C ASN A 664 -33.87 9.78 -4.03
N SER A 665 -34.11 8.48 -4.16
CA SER A 665 -34.61 7.87 -5.40
C SER A 665 -35.14 6.47 -5.14
N ALA A 666 -35.89 5.97 -6.13
CA ALA A 666 -36.48 4.65 -6.14
C ALA A 666 -35.49 3.56 -5.72
N GLY A 667 -35.99 2.63 -4.92
CA GLY A 667 -35.22 1.48 -4.47
C GLY A 667 -36.13 0.31 -4.15
N GLU A 668 -35.49 -0.78 -3.74
CA GLU A 668 -36.17 -1.99 -3.33
C GLU A 668 -35.39 -2.73 -2.26
N PHE A 669 -36.10 -3.44 -1.40
CA PHE A 669 -35.49 -4.33 -0.44
C PHE A 669 -36.32 -5.58 -0.19
N GLN A 670 -35.63 -6.64 0.20
CA GLN A 670 -36.19 -7.88 0.71
C GLN A 670 -35.42 -8.26 1.97
N LEU A 671 -36.14 -8.53 3.06
CA LEU A 671 -35.52 -8.99 4.29
C LEU A 671 -35.08 -10.46 4.14
N PRO A 672 -33.92 -10.85 4.69
CA PRO A 672 -33.49 -12.26 4.66
C PRO A 672 -34.50 -13.15 5.40
N SER A 673 -34.87 -14.29 4.81
CA SER A 673 -35.88 -15.18 5.39
C SER A 673 -35.46 -15.71 6.76
N ALA A 674 -34.15 -15.89 6.97
CA ALA A 674 -33.56 -16.30 8.24
C ALA A 674 -33.77 -15.28 9.38
N LEU A 675 -34.04 -14.01 9.07
CA LEU A 675 -34.36 -12.98 10.07
C LEU A 675 -35.86 -12.88 10.38
N MET A 676 -36.70 -13.44 9.50
CA MET A 676 -38.16 -13.37 9.59
C MET A 676 -38.78 -14.62 10.20
N GLN A 677 -38.08 -15.75 10.12
CA GLN A 677 -38.47 -17.01 10.74
C GLN A 677 -37.70 -17.13 12.05
N GLY A 678 -38.39 -17.09 13.18
CA GLY A 678 -37.80 -17.46 14.47
C GLY A 678 -37.21 -18.88 14.38
N ALA A 679 -36.24 -19.20 15.26
CA ALA A 679 -35.62 -20.52 15.33
C ALA A 679 -36.66 -21.63 15.12
N ALA A 680 -36.35 -22.58 14.22
CA ALA A 680 -37.25 -23.52 13.55
C ALA A 680 -38.03 -24.53 14.45
N GLU A 681 -38.50 -24.13 15.63
CA GLU A 681 -39.12 -24.98 16.65
C GLU A 681 -40.51 -24.50 17.11
N SER A 682 -41.26 -23.77 16.29
CA SER A 682 -42.73 -23.73 16.49
C SER A 682 -43.35 -24.95 15.83
N ALA A 683 -43.63 -25.98 16.64
CA ALA A 683 -44.35 -27.18 16.24
C ALA A 683 -45.86 -26.95 15.98
N ASP A 684 -46.30 -25.69 15.85
CA ASP A 684 -47.69 -25.34 15.59
C ASP A 684 -48.00 -25.38 14.08
N PRO A 685 -48.80 -26.35 13.59
CA PRO A 685 -49.19 -26.43 12.19
C PRO A 685 -50.05 -25.25 11.70
N THR A 686 -50.50 -24.37 12.60
CA THR A 686 -51.22 -23.13 12.27
C THR A 686 -50.34 -21.89 12.19
N ALA A 687 -49.04 -22.01 12.51
CA ALA A 687 -48.08 -20.91 12.40
C ALA A 687 -47.92 -20.44 10.94
N VAL A 688 -47.77 -19.13 10.76
CA VAL A 688 -47.54 -18.51 9.45
C VAL A 688 -46.11 -18.81 9.00
N GLN A 689 -45.96 -19.42 7.84
CA GLN A 689 -44.67 -19.69 7.19
C GLN A 689 -44.53 -18.82 5.94
N TRP A 690 -43.42 -18.09 5.82
CA TRP A 690 -43.13 -17.31 4.62
C TRP A 690 -42.65 -18.22 3.48
N VAL A 691 -43.35 -18.21 2.34
CA VAL A 691 -42.91 -18.86 1.09
C VAL A 691 -42.06 -17.89 0.29
N HIS A 692 -42.53 -16.65 0.17
CA HIS A 692 -41.79 -15.53 -0.38
C HIS A 692 -41.76 -14.43 0.67
N ALA A 693 -40.54 -14.09 1.12
CA ALA A 693 -40.33 -13.00 2.07
C ALA A 693 -40.86 -11.68 1.50
N PRO A 694 -41.32 -10.74 2.35
CA PRO A 694 -41.83 -9.46 1.89
C PRO A 694 -40.81 -8.70 1.03
N HIS A 695 -41.16 -8.44 -0.22
CA HIS A 695 -40.41 -7.57 -1.13
C HIS A 695 -41.10 -6.22 -1.19
N CYS A 696 -40.37 -5.17 -0.84
CA CYS A 696 -40.86 -3.80 -0.84
C CYS A 696 -40.15 -2.97 -1.91
N ARG A 697 -40.93 -2.21 -2.69
CA ARG A 697 -40.44 -1.25 -3.68
C ARG A 697 -41.02 0.13 -3.39
N TRP A 698 -40.20 1.17 -3.55
CA TRP A 698 -40.63 2.56 -3.48
C TRP A 698 -40.12 3.36 -4.69
N ARG A 699 -40.73 4.51 -5.00
CA ARG A 699 -40.30 5.37 -6.13
C ARG A 699 -39.56 6.66 -5.72
N GLY A 700 -39.80 7.15 -4.51
CA GLY A 700 -39.28 8.42 -4.01
C GLY A 700 -38.07 8.24 -3.12
N GLU A 701 -38.07 8.86 -1.95
CA GLU A 701 -36.94 8.81 -1.01
C GLU A 701 -37.11 7.72 0.05
N LEU A 702 -35.97 7.23 0.55
CA LEU A 702 -35.86 6.51 1.81
C LEU A 702 -35.08 7.40 2.78
N LEU A 703 -35.63 7.62 3.98
CA LEU A 703 -34.95 8.31 5.07
C LEU A 703 -35.11 7.51 6.36
N PHE A 704 -33.99 7.25 7.02
CA PHE A 704 -33.93 6.81 8.40
C PHE A 704 -33.09 7.79 9.20
N ASP A 705 -33.59 8.21 10.37
CA ASP A 705 -32.95 9.22 11.24
C ASP A 705 -32.65 8.72 12.67
N GLY A 706 -32.84 7.42 12.92
CA GLY A 706 -32.71 6.80 14.24
C GLY A 706 -34.01 6.54 14.97
N ASN A 707 -35.05 7.31 14.67
CA ASN A 707 -36.36 7.19 15.32
C ASN A 707 -37.45 6.77 14.33
N THR A 708 -37.29 7.15 13.07
CA THR A 708 -38.29 6.92 12.03
C THR A 708 -37.64 6.36 10.77
N VAL A 709 -38.37 5.51 10.06
CA VAL A 709 -38.08 5.11 8.67
C VAL A 709 -39.23 5.64 7.81
N VAL A 710 -38.91 6.36 6.73
CA VAL A 710 -39.88 6.89 5.78
C VAL A 710 -39.52 6.43 4.38
N LEU A 711 -40.49 5.86 3.68
CA LEU A 711 -40.45 5.58 2.24
C LEU A 711 -41.55 6.40 1.55
N SER A 712 -41.26 7.06 0.41
CA SER A 712 -42.21 7.97 -0.26
C SER A 712 -42.44 7.72 -1.76
N GLU A 713 -43.43 8.43 -2.31
CA GLU A 713 -43.81 8.51 -3.74
C GLU A 713 -44.25 7.16 -4.37
N GLY A 714 -44.67 6.24 -3.50
CA GLY A 714 -45.41 5.06 -3.88
C GLY A 714 -44.75 3.77 -3.48
N ILE A 715 -45.45 3.06 -2.60
CA ILE A 715 -45.06 1.81 -1.97
C ILE A 715 -45.80 0.66 -2.64
N ASP A 716 -45.06 -0.39 -2.93
CA ASP A 716 -45.58 -1.66 -3.44
C ASP A 716 -44.91 -2.78 -2.63
N ILE A 717 -45.71 -3.58 -1.91
CA ILE A 717 -45.24 -4.68 -1.07
C ILE A 717 -45.93 -5.96 -1.53
N THR A 718 -45.14 -6.97 -1.87
CA THR A 718 -45.63 -8.30 -2.22
C THR A 718 -45.05 -9.34 -1.28
N ALA A 719 -45.87 -10.32 -0.86
CA ALA A 719 -45.40 -11.44 -0.06
C ALA A 719 -46.31 -12.66 -0.23
N SER A 720 -45.79 -13.86 0.06
CA SER A 720 -46.56 -15.11 0.01
C SER A 720 -46.36 -15.90 1.29
N VAL A 721 -47.46 -16.39 1.88
CA VAL A 721 -47.44 -17.15 3.14
C VAL A 721 -48.27 -18.42 3.07
N LEU A 722 -47.85 -19.42 3.85
CA LEU A 722 -48.62 -20.62 4.17
C LEU A 722 -49.09 -20.53 5.62
N SER A 723 -50.38 -20.79 5.87
CA SER A 723 -50.92 -20.87 7.24
C SER A 723 -52.04 -21.89 7.30
N GLY A 724 -51.93 -22.88 8.19
CA GLY A 724 -52.95 -23.93 8.33
C GLY A 724 -53.21 -24.75 7.06
N GLY A 725 -52.25 -24.80 6.14
CA GLY A 725 -52.36 -25.44 4.81
C GLY A 725 -52.92 -24.53 3.70
N ASP A 726 -53.38 -23.32 4.01
CA ASP A 726 -53.80 -22.34 3.00
C ASP A 726 -52.60 -21.61 2.42
N ALA A 727 -52.58 -21.43 1.09
CA ALA A 727 -51.62 -20.55 0.42
C ALA A 727 -52.24 -19.17 0.20
N MET A 728 -51.50 -18.12 0.57
CA MET A 728 -51.96 -16.74 0.50
C MET A 728 -50.92 -15.83 -0.15
N ASP A 729 -51.32 -15.15 -1.21
CA ASP A 729 -50.54 -14.10 -1.88
C ASP A 729 -51.08 -12.72 -1.48
N LEU A 730 -50.21 -11.90 -0.90
CA LEU A 730 -50.50 -10.55 -0.42
C LEU A 730 -49.86 -9.52 -1.35
N HIS A 731 -50.64 -8.52 -1.74
CA HIS A 731 -50.14 -7.32 -2.42
C HIS A 731 -50.71 -6.08 -1.74
N LEU A 732 -49.83 -5.22 -1.25
CA LEU A 732 -50.18 -3.97 -0.58
C LEU A 732 -49.61 -2.79 -1.36
N THR A 733 -50.43 -1.79 -1.63
CA THR A 733 -50.02 -0.53 -2.25
C THR A 733 -50.30 0.65 -1.34
N GLY A 734 -49.52 1.72 -1.51
CA GLY A 734 -49.75 3.01 -0.85
C GLY A 734 -48.86 4.09 -1.45
N ASP A 735 -48.93 5.30 -0.92
CA ASP A 735 -48.04 6.39 -1.36
C ASP A 735 -46.81 6.56 -0.46
N ARG A 736 -47.02 6.53 0.85
CA ARG A 736 -45.97 6.75 1.85
C ARG A 736 -46.09 5.72 2.96
N LEU A 737 -44.97 5.08 3.29
CA LEU A 737 -44.82 4.20 4.46
C LEU A 737 -43.96 4.93 5.49
N GLN A 738 -44.41 4.97 6.72
CA GLN A 738 -43.67 5.49 7.86
C GLN A 738 -43.67 4.46 8.99
N VAL A 739 -42.48 4.14 9.50
CA VAL A 739 -42.28 3.28 10.67
C VAL A 739 -41.71 4.15 11.78
N ASP A 740 -42.42 4.27 12.89
CA ASP A 740 -41.97 4.93 14.10
C ASP A 740 -41.42 3.87 15.07
N LEU A 741 -40.23 4.11 15.62
CA LEU A 741 -39.54 3.23 16.57
C LEU A 741 -39.78 3.68 18.02
N ALA A 742 -39.87 2.75 18.97
CA ALA A 742 -40.11 3.05 20.37
C ALA A 742 -38.91 3.72 21.07
N GLY A 743 -37.71 3.57 20.51
CA GLY A 743 -36.47 4.17 21.02
C GLY A 743 -35.53 4.58 19.89
N LYS A 744 -34.57 5.45 20.22
CA LYS A 744 -33.54 5.89 19.28
C LYS A 744 -32.54 4.76 19.05
N VAL A 745 -32.38 4.35 17.80
CA VAL A 745 -31.43 3.32 17.38
C VAL A 745 -30.14 3.99 16.93
N GLU A 746 -29.01 3.73 17.59
CA GLU A 746 -27.69 4.20 17.14
C GLU A 746 -27.01 3.16 16.26
N MET A 747 -26.85 3.44 14.96
CA MET A 747 -26.26 2.53 13.97
C MET A 747 -24.84 2.05 14.31
N MET A 748 -24.11 2.82 15.12
CA MET A 748 -22.73 2.50 15.54
C MET A 748 -22.66 1.57 16.77
N LYS A 749 -23.80 1.20 17.36
CA LYS A 749 -23.88 0.27 18.50
C LYS A 749 -24.71 -0.95 18.12
N PRO A 750 -24.08 -2.02 17.58
CA PRO A 750 -24.78 -3.22 17.13
C PRO A 750 -25.67 -3.87 18.20
N SER A 751 -25.30 -3.74 19.48
CA SER A 751 -26.09 -4.26 20.61
C SER A 751 -27.45 -3.59 20.76
N GLN A 752 -27.61 -2.33 20.33
CA GLN A 752 -28.90 -1.62 20.41
C GLN A 752 -29.81 -1.91 19.21
N VAL A 753 -29.26 -2.42 18.11
CA VAL A 753 -30.05 -2.85 16.95
C VAL A 753 -30.81 -4.16 17.24
N GLN A 754 -30.39 -4.91 18.26
CA GLN A 754 -31.00 -6.18 18.67
C GLN A 754 -32.28 -6.00 19.52
N GLU A 755 -32.52 -4.81 20.09
CA GLU A 755 -33.68 -4.51 20.95
C GLU A 755 -34.66 -3.52 20.30
N ILE A 756 -34.68 -3.42 18.96
CA ILE A 756 -35.54 -2.45 18.27
C ILE A 756 -37.00 -2.86 18.37
N GLU A 757 -37.77 -2.11 19.16
CA GLU A 757 -39.22 -2.20 19.19
C GLU A 757 -39.87 -1.20 18.22
N ILE A 758 -40.76 -1.71 17.35
CA ILE A 758 -41.59 -0.87 16.49
C ILE A 758 -42.70 -0.26 17.36
N GLN A 759 -42.89 1.05 17.30
CA GLN A 759 -44.00 1.73 17.98
C GLN A 759 -45.24 1.76 17.10
N ARG A 760 -45.07 2.05 15.80
CA ARG A 760 -46.19 2.21 14.87
C ARG A 760 -45.72 2.11 13.42
N VAL A 761 -46.53 1.50 12.57
CA VAL A 761 -46.38 1.52 11.11
C VAL A 761 -47.59 2.23 10.50
N THR A 762 -47.36 3.17 9.59
CA THR A 762 -48.39 3.97 8.94
C THR A 762 -48.21 3.95 7.43
N ILE A 763 -49.28 3.69 6.70
CA ILE A 763 -49.34 3.81 5.24
C ILE A 763 -50.44 4.81 4.88
N THR A 764 -50.13 5.79 4.03
CA THR A 764 -51.09 6.81 3.59
C THR A 764 -51.26 6.83 2.09
N GLU A 765 -52.47 7.18 1.63
CA GLU A 765 -52.78 7.37 0.22
C GLU A 765 -52.34 8.74 -0.32
N THR A 766 -52.26 8.83 -1.64
CA THR A 766 -52.40 10.07 -2.41
C THR A 766 -53.48 9.90 -3.47
N LYS A 767 -53.81 10.98 -4.20
CA LYS A 767 -54.82 10.92 -5.27
C LYS A 767 -54.50 9.90 -6.37
N GLU A 768 -53.21 9.59 -6.56
CA GLU A 768 -52.74 8.67 -7.61
C GLU A 768 -52.49 7.26 -7.08
N ARG A 769 -52.34 7.09 -5.76
CA ARG A 769 -51.96 5.83 -5.12
C ARG A 769 -52.81 5.54 -3.89
N PRO A 770 -53.88 4.75 -4.04
CA PRO A 770 -54.72 4.37 -2.91
C PRO A 770 -53.98 3.40 -1.98
N VAL A 771 -54.38 3.38 -0.69
CA VAL A 771 -53.99 2.28 0.19
C VAL A 771 -54.92 1.11 -0.06
N GLU A 772 -54.43 0.14 -0.84
CA GLU A 772 -55.16 -1.08 -1.17
C GLU A 772 -54.39 -2.31 -0.69
N ILE A 773 -55.12 -3.27 -0.14
CA ILE A 773 -54.61 -4.57 0.26
C ILE A 773 -55.38 -5.62 -0.53
N GLN A 774 -54.66 -6.33 -1.40
CA GLN A 774 -55.17 -7.48 -2.12
C GLN A 774 -54.64 -8.75 -1.48
N LEU A 775 -55.53 -9.73 -1.29
CA LEU A 775 -55.20 -11.07 -0.83
C LEU A 775 -55.85 -12.08 -1.77
N VAL A 776 -55.04 -12.96 -2.36
CA VAL A 776 -55.53 -14.14 -3.09
C VAL A 776 -55.24 -15.36 -2.22
N ARG A 777 -56.26 -16.16 -1.93
CA ARG A 777 -56.16 -17.33 -1.08
C ARG A 777 -56.57 -18.58 -1.84
N LEU A 778 -55.75 -19.63 -1.74
CA LEU A 778 -56.09 -20.99 -2.14
C LEU A 778 -56.20 -21.83 -0.86
N ALA A 779 -57.42 -22.28 -0.56
CA ALA A 779 -57.68 -23.05 0.64
C ALA A 779 -57.10 -24.47 0.53
N ALA A 780 -56.68 -25.05 1.66
CA ALA A 780 -56.13 -26.40 1.71
C ALA A 780 -57.10 -27.44 1.09
N GLY A 781 -56.69 -28.06 -0.02
CA GLY A 781 -57.48 -29.10 -0.70
C GLY A 781 -58.66 -28.58 -1.53
N GLU A 782 -58.74 -27.28 -1.79
CA GLU A 782 -59.71 -26.70 -2.74
C GLU A 782 -59.00 -26.25 -4.03
N ASP A 783 -59.64 -26.42 -5.19
CA ASP A 783 -59.12 -25.95 -6.49
C ASP A 783 -59.51 -24.49 -6.78
N ALA A 784 -60.50 -23.95 -6.06
CA ALA A 784 -61.03 -22.62 -6.29
C ALA A 784 -60.40 -21.58 -5.37
N GLN A 785 -59.85 -20.51 -5.94
CA GLN A 785 -59.28 -19.39 -5.19
C GLN A 785 -60.36 -18.43 -4.70
N SER A 786 -60.13 -17.77 -3.56
CA SER A 786 -60.85 -16.57 -3.16
C SER A 786 -59.96 -15.33 -3.32
N LYS A 787 -60.58 -14.20 -3.70
CA LYS A 787 -59.91 -12.89 -3.80
C LYS A 787 -60.54 -11.93 -2.81
N HIS A 788 -59.71 -11.15 -2.14
CA HIS A 788 -60.12 -10.12 -1.19
C HIS A 788 -59.40 -8.83 -1.52
N LEU A 789 -60.11 -7.71 -1.50
CA LEU A 789 -59.56 -6.39 -1.76
C LEU A 789 -60.11 -5.42 -0.72
N LEU A 790 -59.22 -4.73 -0.02
CA LEU A 790 -59.57 -3.75 1.00
C LEU A 790 -58.95 -2.41 0.63
N TYR A 791 -59.77 -1.37 0.62
CA TYR A 791 -59.35 0.01 0.43
C TYR A 791 -59.59 0.84 1.70
N THR A 792 -58.59 1.65 2.04
CA THR A 792 -58.64 2.62 3.14
C THR A 792 -57.85 3.87 2.74
N ARG A 793 -58.09 5.01 3.39
CA ARG A 793 -57.30 6.22 3.12
C ARG A 793 -55.93 6.21 3.80
N LYS A 794 -55.91 5.59 4.98
CA LYS A 794 -54.74 5.42 5.82
C LYS A 794 -54.86 4.07 6.50
N LEU A 795 -53.75 3.35 6.60
CA LEU A 795 -53.62 2.13 7.38
C LEU A 795 -52.59 2.37 8.48
N GLU A 796 -52.92 1.99 9.71
CA GLU A 796 -52.03 2.10 10.86
C GLU A 796 -51.95 0.77 11.58
N PHE A 797 -50.75 0.29 11.85
CA PHE A 797 -50.49 -0.88 12.68
C PHE A 797 -49.74 -0.45 13.93
N THR A 798 -50.27 -0.83 15.10
CA THR A 798 -49.66 -0.60 16.40
C THR A 798 -49.39 -1.96 17.04
N PRO A 799 -48.13 -2.42 17.10
CA PRO A 799 -47.80 -3.70 17.73
C PRO A 799 -48.10 -3.66 19.24
N THR A 800 -48.40 -4.84 19.80
CA THR A 800 -48.51 -5.11 21.24
C THR A 800 -47.83 -6.46 21.51
N GLU A 801 -47.57 -6.79 22.78
CA GLU A 801 -46.96 -8.07 23.17
C GLU A 801 -47.69 -9.32 22.61
N LEU A 802 -48.99 -9.18 22.32
CA LEU A 802 -49.88 -10.28 21.92
C LEU A 802 -50.39 -10.17 20.47
N GLY A 803 -49.81 -9.30 19.63
CA GLY A 803 -50.03 -9.30 18.17
C GLY A 803 -50.52 -7.98 17.54
N GLY A 804 -50.90 -6.98 18.34
CA GLY A 804 -51.17 -5.62 17.85
C GLY A 804 -52.58 -5.32 17.33
N VAL A 805 -52.76 -4.06 16.91
CA VAL A 805 -54.00 -3.48 16.38
C VAL A 805 -53.75 -2.89 14.99
N ILE A 806 -54.57 -3.27 14.02
CA ILE A 806 -54.58 -2.69 12.67
C ILE A 806 -55.80 -1.79 12.54
N LYS A 807 -55.63 -0.56 12.08
CA LYS A 807 -56.71 0.42 11.90
C LYS A 807 -56.67 0.99 10.49
N GLY A 808 -57.75 0.78 9.73
CA GLY A 808 -58.04 1.47 8.47
C GLY A 808 -58.92 2.69 8.71
N PHE A 809 -58.52 3.87 8.25
CA PHE A 809 -59.30 5.10 8.36
C PHE A 809 -60.22 5.30 7.15
N GLY A 810 -61.50 5.49 7.42
CA GLY A 810 -62.53 5.66 6.41
C GLY A 810 -62.60 7.08 5.80
N PRO A 811 -63.45 7.28 4.78
CA PRO A 811 -64.31 6.26 4.16
C PRO A 811 -63.50 5.20 3.41
N GLY A 812 -63.93 3.94 3.49
CA GLY A 812 -63.25 2.80 2.88
C GLY A 812 -64.22 1.69 2.49
N TRP A 813 -63.70 0.66 1.83
CA TRP A 813 -64.50 -0.47 1.37
C TRP A 813 -63.72 -1.78 1.33
N TYR A 814 -64.44 -2.89 1.36
CA TYR A 814 -63.94 -4.25 1.19
C TYR A 814 -64.74 -4.96 0.11
N ARG A 815 -64.04 -5.69 -0.77
CA ARG A 815 -64.62 -6.54 -1.81
C ARG A 815 -64.07 -7.96 -1.68
N GLY A 816 -64.96 -8.93 -1.64
CA GLY A 816 -64.61 -10.35 -1.58
C GLY A 816 -65.24 -11.12 -2.73
N TRP A 817 -64.46 -11.97 -3.38
CA TRP A 817 -64.90 -12.98 -4.35
C TRP A 817 -64.75 -14.34 -3.68
N LEU A 818 -65.86 -14.88 -3.20
CA LEU A 818 -65.89 -16.15 -2.48
C LEU A 818 -66.40 -17.24 -3.42
N PRO A 819 -65.74 -18.42 -3.51
CA PRO A 819 -66.24 -19.53 -4.30
C PRO A 819 -67.69 -19.88 -3.94
N SER A 820 -68.57 -19.93 -4.92
CA SER A 820 -69.98 -20.25 -4.72
C SER A 820 -70.22 -21.75 -4.95
N LYS A 821 -70.78 -22.44 -3.95
CA LYS A 821 -71.23 -23.84 -4.09
C LYS A 821 -72.65 -23.96 -4.66
N GLU A 822 -73.42 -22.88 -4.58
CA GLU A 822 -74.81 -22.80 -5.03
C GLU A 822 -75.02 -21.46 -5.76
N GLY A 823 -75.49 -21.50 -7.01
CA GLY A 823 -75.76 -20.30 -7.83
C GLY A 823 -75.39 -20.48 -9.31
N PRO A 824 -75.90 -19.62 -10.21
CA PRO A 824 -75.63 -19.70 -11.65
C PRO A 824 -74.23 -19.18 -12.04
N VAL A 825 -73.52 -18.55 -11.10
CA VAL A 825 -72.20 -17.93 -11.30
C VAL A 825 -71.19 -18.48 -10.29
N PRO A 826 -69.90 -18.58 -10.65
CA PRO A 826 -68.91 -19.30 -9.87
C PRO A 826 -68.51 -18.61 -8.56
N TYR A 827 -68.77 -17.31 -8.40
CA TYR A 827 -68.42 -16.56 -7.20
C TYR A 827 -69.61 -15.85 -6.57
N THR A 828 -69.66 -15.84 -5.24
CA THR A 828 -70.44 -14.90 -4.46
C THR A 828 -69.57 -13.68 -4.18
N GLY A 829 -69.97 -12.54 -4.72
CA GLY A 829 -69.34 -11.25 -4.43
C GLY A 829 -69.94 -10.61 -3.18
N VAL A 830 -69.08 -10.05 -2.34
CA VAL A 830 -69.44 -9.26 -1.15
C VAL A 830 -68.79 -7.89 -1.27
N HIS A 831 -69.56 -6.82 -1.16
CA HIS A 831 -69.05 -5.45 -1.08
C HIS A 831 -69.50 -4.81 0.23
N LEU A 832 -68.55 -4.46 1.10
CA LEU A 832 -68.80 -3.75 2.35
C LEU A 832 -68.23 -2.33 2.24
N THR A 833 -69.02 -1.31 2.55
CA THR A 833 -68.56 0.08 2.65
C THR A 833 -68.69 0.56 4.09
N PHE A 834 -67.71 1.31 4.60
CA PHE A 834 -67.72 1.91 5.93
C PHE A 834 -67.27 3.36 5.89
N LYS A 835 -67.81 4.19 6.80
CA LYS A 835 -67.52 5.64 6.80
C LYS A 835 -66.35 6.03 7.68
N ASP A 836 -66.25 5.47 8.90
CA ASP A 836 -65.35 6.01 9.92
C ASP A 836 -64.04 5.22 10.03
N SER A 837 -64.12 3.92 10.33
CA SER A 837 -62.90 3.08 10.39
C SER A 837 -63.17 1.59 10.33
N MET A 838 -62.14 0.85 9.95
CA MET A 838 -61.97 -0.58 10.18
C MET A 838 -60.93 -0.79 11.28
N GLN A 839 -61.15 -1.70 12.21
CA GLN A 839 -60.21 -2.04 13.28
C GLN A 839 -60.10 -3.55 13.45
N ALA A 840 -58.92 -4.12 13.20
CA ALA A 840 -58.60 -5.50 13.51
C ALA A 840 -57.73 -5.57 14.77
N ARG A 841 -58.10 -6.42 15.73
CA ARG A 841 -57.27 -6.76 16.89
C ARG A 841 -56.83 -8.20 16.74
N VAL A 842 -55.52 -8.39 16.62
CA VAL A 842 -54.93 -9.70 16.30
C VAL A 842 -55.09 -10.65 17.49
N GLU A 843 -54.82 -10.15 18.70
CA GLU A 843 -54.93 -10.89 19.97
C GLU A 843 -56.33 -11.51 20.17
N THR A 844 -57.38 -10.70 20.01
CA THR A 844 -58.77 -11.14 20.21
C THR A 844 -59.40 -11.74 18.96
N LYS A 845 -58.68 -11.76 17.82
CA LYS A 845 -59.18 -12.19 16.50
C LYS A 845 -60.53 -11.53 16.15
N THR A 846 -60.63 -10.23 16.37
CA THR A 846 -61.85 -9.42 16.11
C THR A 846 -61.59 -8.39 15.03
N LEU A 847 -62.55 -8.19 14.14
CA LEU A 847 -62.56 -7.19 13.08
C LEU A 847 -63.84 -6.35 13.17
N ASP A 848 -63.70 -5.06 13.43
CA ASP A 848 -64.80 -4.10 13.56
C ASP A 848 -64.82 -3.13 12.36
N PHE A 849 -66.00 -2.86 11.82
CA PHE A 849 -66.28 -1.79 10.86
C PHE A 849 -67.27 -0.80 11.48
N LEU A 850 -66.99 0.51 11.40
CA LEU A 850 -67.66 1.55 12.17
C LEU A 850 -68.14 2.74 11.30
N GLY A 851 -69.19 3.42 11.77
CA GLY A 851 -69.61 4.75 11.28
C GLY A 851 -70.71 4.76 10.23
N GLY A 852 -71.50 3.69 10.14
CA GLY A 852 -72.42 3.45 9.02
C GLY A 852 -71.78 2.51 8.02
N VAL A 853 -72.17 1.24 8.13
CA VAL A 853 -71.70 0.12 7.32
C VAL A 853 -72.83 -0.37 6.44
N ARG A 854 -72.54 -0.58 5.16
CA ARG A 854 -73.45 -1.25 4.22
C ARG A 854 -72.75 -2.43 3.59
N ILE A 855 -73.36 -3.60 3.65
CA ILE A 855 -72.93 -4.81 2.96
C ILE A 855 -73.91 -5.07 1.83
N GLY A 856 -73.41 -5.29 0.62
CA GLY A 856 -74.12 -5.89 -0.49
C GLY A 856 -73.55 -7.26 -0.83
N LYS A 857 -74.42 -8.20 -1.17
CA LYS A 857 -74.09 -9.53 -1.67
C LYS A 857 -74.75 -9.72 -3.03
N ARG A 858 -73.99 -10.21 -4.02
CA ARG A 858 -74.47 -10.52 -5.37
C ARG A 858 -73.56 -11.56 -6.02
N GLY A 859 -74.10 -12.37 -6.93
CA GLY A 859 -73.29 -13.29 -7.73
C GLY A 859 -72.38 -12.58 -8.74
N VAL A 860 -71.13 -13.04 -8.89
CA VAL A 860 -70.12 -12.43 -9.78
C VAL A 860 -69.50 -13.51 -10.69
N ALA A 861 -69.26 -13.17 -11.95
CA ALA A 861 -68.80 -14.11 -12.98
C ALA A 861 -67.33 -14.54 -12.83
N GLY A 862 -66.47 -13.72 -12.21
CA GLY A 862 -65.03 -13.96 -12.07
C GLY A 862 -64.29 -12.78 -11.44
N PHE A 863 -62.97 -12.89 -11.34
CA PHE A 863 -62.12 -11.83 -10.76
C PHE A 863 -61.99 -10.59 -11.66
N ASP A 864 -62.05 -10.78 -12.98
CA ASP A 864 -61.87 -9.70 -13.97
C ASP A 864 -63.20 -9.06 -14.42
N ALA A 865 -64.33 -9.60 -13.96
CA ALA A 865 -65.64 -9.02 -14.25
C ALA A 865 -65.87 -7.74 -13.43
N PRO A 866 -66.60 -6.74 -13.95
CA PRO A 866 -66.97 -5.56 -13.18
C PRO A 866 -67.64 -5.92 -11.85
N PHE A 867 -67.11 -5.38 -10.74
CA PHE A 867 -67.67 -5.61 -9.41
C PHE A 867 -68.81 -4.63 -9.12
N PHE A 868 -69.86 -5.10 -8.44
CA PHE A 868 -71.01 -4.26 -8.11
C PHE A 868 -70.71 -3.29 -6.95
N ASP A 869 -71.42 -2.16 -6.91
CA ASP A 869 -71.30 -1.19 -5.83
C ASP A 869 -72.47 -1.28 -4.84
N ALA A 870 -72.22 -1.70 -3.60
CA ALA A 870 -73.25 -1.82 -2.56
C ALA A 870 -73.93 -0.47 -2.26
N SER A 871 -73.21 0.65 -2.40
CA SER A 871 -73.77 1.99 -2.16
C SER A 871 -74.88 2.36 -3.15
N THR A 872 -74.93 1.69 -4.30
CA THR A 872 -75.93 1.89 -5.36
C THR A 872 -77.04 0.83 -5.38
N MET A 873 -76.98 -0.16 -4.48
CA MET A 873 -77.95 -1.26 -4.40
C MET A 873 -79.23 -0.84 -3.68
N ASP A 874 -79.95 0.15 -4.19
CA ASP A 874 -81.22 0.60 -3.60
C ASP A 874 -82.40 -0.28 -4.00
N SER A 875 -82.27 -0.95 -5.14
CA SER A 875 -83.15 -2.05 -5.56
C SER A 875 -82.34 -3.33 -5.66
N ILE A 876 -82.90 -4.44 -5.17
CA ILE A 876 -82.22 -5.74 -5.13
C ILE A 876 -82.90 -6.73 -6.09
N SER A 877 -82.09 -7.44 -6.88
CA SER A 877 -82.54 -8.47 -7.82
C SER A 877 -82.51 -9.85 -7.18
N VAL A 878 -83.08 -10.86 -7.84
CA VAL A 878 -83.04 -12.25 -7.34
C VAL A 878 -81.59 -12.71 -7.12
N GLY A 879 -81.30 -13.14 -5.89
CA GLY A 879 -79.97 -13.55 -5.43
C GLY A 879 -79.17 -12.42 -4.75
N ASP A 880 -79.66 -11.18 -4.75
CA ASP A 880 -79.05 -10.06 -4.06
C ASP A 880 -79.50 -9.99 -2.60
N SER A 881 -78.59 -9.55 -1.73
CA SER A 881 -78.90 -9.19 -0.35
C SER A 881 -78.17 -7.90 0.06
N THR A 882 -78.78 -7.11 0.95
CA THR A 882 -78.15 -5.93 1.55
C THR A 882 -78.32 -5.92 3.07
N LEU A 883 -77.34 -5.41 3.80
CA LEU A 883 -77.39 -5.17 5.25
C LEU A 883 -76.81 -3.78 5.54
N ASP A 884 -77.61 -2.89 6.09
CA ASP A 884 -77.21 -1.56 6.58
C ASP A 884 -77.21 -1.57 8.12
N CYS A 885 -76.20 -1.00 8.78
CA CYS A 885 -76.12 -0.85 10.24
C CYS A 885 -75.04 0.17 10.63
N ASP A 886 -74.93 0.56 11.91
CA ASP A 886 -73.86 1.48 12.34
C ASP A 886 -72.51 0.78 12.54
N ARG A 887 -72.52 -0.45 13.09
CA ARG A 887 -71.32 -1.26 13.34
C ARG A 887 -71.51 -2.71 12.95
N ILE A 888 -70.46 -3.27 12.34
CA ILE A 888 -70.29 -4.72 12.14
C ILE A 888 -69.05 -5.19 12.87
N ARG A 889 -69.19 -6.29 13.61
CA ARG A 889 -68.10 -7.02 14.24
C ARG A 889 -68.04 -8.42 13.65
N VAL A 890 -66.84 -8.87 13.30
CA VAL A 890 -66.54 -10.26 12.93
C VAL A 890 -65.53 -10.80 13.92
N ASN A 891 -65.77 -11.98 14.47
CA ASN A 891 -64.88 -12.62 15.43
C ASN A 891 -64.78 -14.13 15.17
N ALA A 892 -63.66 -14.73 15.58
CA ALA A 892 -63.57 -16.19 15.63
C ALA A 892 -64.65 -16.75 16.58
N ASP A 893 -65.33 -17.81 16.17
CA ASP A 893 -66.38 -18.45 16.96
C ASP A 893 -65.74 -19.30 18.07
N PRO A 894 -65.98 -19.01 19.37
CA PRO A 894 -65.40 -19.77 20.47
C PRO A 894 -65.90 -21.22 20.54
N ALA A 895 -67.04 -21.57 19.94
CA ALA A 895 -67.52 -22.95 19.86
C ALA A 895 -66.74 -23.81 18.85
N GLY A 896 -65.93 -23.16 18.01
CA GLY A 896 -65.11 -23.78 16.98
C GLY A 896 -64.01 -24.71 17.47
N ALA A 897 -63.51 -24.51 18.69
CA ALA A 897 -62.44 -25.31 19.27
C ALA A 897 -62.83 -26.79 19.49
N LEU A 898 -64.13 -27.12 19.50
CA LEU A 898 -64.65 -28.48 19.63
C LEU A 898 -64.97 -29.15 18.28
N ALA A 899 -65.00 -28.39 17.18
CA ALA A 899 -65.47 -28.85 15.86
C ALA A 899 -64.37 -29.47 14.96
N GLY A 900 -63.11 -29.51 15.43
CA GLY A 900 -62.00 -30.17 14.73
C GLY A 900 -62.17 -31.69 14.53
N ALA A 901 -63.20 -32.30 15.14
CA ALA A 901 -63.50 -33.73 15.00
C ALA A 901 -64.36 -34.09 13.77
N TYR A 902 -64.95 -33.12 13.07
CA TYR A 902 -65.93 -33.38 11.99
C TYR A 902 -65.71 -32.51 10.74
N GLY A 903 -64.58 -32.68 10.06
CA GLY A 903 -64.44 -32.55 8.59
C GLY A 903 -64.98 -31.30 7.85
N ARG A 904 -65.30 -30.18 8.51
CA ARG A 904 -65.63 -28.91 7.83
C ARG A 904 -64.39 -28.01 7.78
N ASN A 905 -63.82 -27.87 6.59
CA ASN A 905 -62.58 -27.12 6.29
C ASN A 905 -62.71 -25.56 6.38
N ALA A 906 -63.67 -25.01 7.13
CA ALA A 906 -63.83 -23.56 7.26
C ALA A 906 -63.66 -23.11 8.71
N SER A 907 -62.72 -22.19 8.95
CA SER A 907 -62.52 -21.57 10.26
C SER A 907 -63.84 -20.97 10.78
N PRO A 908 -64.31 -21.36 11.97
CA PRO A 908 -65.62 -20.96 12.46
C PRO A 908 -65.56 -19.49 12.91
N TRP A 909 -66.51 -18.69 12.43
CA TRP A 909 -66.60 -17.26 12.71
C TRP A 909 -68.05 -16.84 12.98
N GLU A 910 -68.19 -15.77 13.74
CA GLU A 910 -69.46 -15.10 14.02
C GLU A 910 -69.41 -13.65 13.52
N LEU A 911 -70.55 -13.15 13.06
CA LEU A 911 -70.76 -11.76 12.68
C LEU A 911 -71.88 -11.18 13.51
N GLU A 912 -71.66 -9.99 14.04
CA GLU A 912 -72.62 -9.20 14.82
C GLU A 912 -72.79 -7.83 14.15
N ALA A 913 -74.01 -7.51 13.72
CA ALA A 913 -74.40 -6.18 13.26
C ALA A 913 -75.29 -5.53 14.31
N VAL A 914 -74.99 -4.30 14.71
CA VAL A 914 -75.70 -3.57 15.77
C VAL A 914 -76.05 -2.16 15.34
N ASP A 915 -77.07 -1.62 15.99
CA ASP A 915 -77.54 -0.24 15.90
C ASP A 915 -78.07 0.16 14.51
N GLY A 916 -79.40 0.23 14.39
CA GLY A 916 -80.07 0.63 13.15
C GLY A 916 -80.00 -0.41 12.04
N VAL A 917 -80.04 -1.71 12.38
CA VAL A 917 -79.89 -2.79 11.41
C VAL A 917 -81.11 -2.84 10.47
N VAL A 918 -80.86 -2.77 9.16
CA VAL A 918 -81.84 -2.97 8.09
C VAL A 918 -81.29 -4.01 7.14
N PHE A 919 -82.03 -5.08 6.87
CA PHE A 919 -81.62 -6.09 5.90
C PHE A 919 -82.68 -6.31 4.83
N ARG A 920 -82.22 -6.65 3.63
CA ARG A 920 -83.05 -7.04 2.50
C ARG A 920 -82.43 -8.27 1.85
N ASP A 921 -83.22 -9.29 1.56
CA ASP A 921 -82.79 -10.53 0.89
C ASP A 921 -83.83 -10.91 -0.16
N MET A 922 -83.41 -11.04 -1.42
CA MET A 922 -84.31 -11.44 -2.51
C MET A 922 -84.01 -12.88 -2.92
N GLY A 923 -84.72 -13.83 -2.31
CA GLY A 923 -84.56 -15.25 -2.59
C GLY A 923 -85.36 -15.73 -3.80
N ALA A 924 -84.78 -16.59 -4.64
CA ALA A 924 -85.44 -17.10 -5.85
C ALA A 924 -86.76 -17.86 -5.59
N LYS A 925 -86.90 -18.51 -4.42
CA LYS A 925 -88.11 -19.25 -4.00
C LYS A 925 -88.89 -18.57 -2.88
N ASN A 926 -88.25 -17.64 -2.16
CA ASN A 926 -88.79 -17.07 -0.93
C ASN A 926 -89.30 -15.63 -1.11
N GLY A 927 -88.98 -15.00 -2.26
CA GLY A 927 -89.32 -13.62 -2.55
C GLY A 927 -88.47 -12.62 -1.76
N LEU A 928 -88.95 -11.37 -1.64
CA LEU A 928 -88.24 -10.30 -0.95
C LEU A 928 -88.56 -10.33 0.54
N LEU A 929 -87.53 -10.56 1.34
CA LEU A 929 -87.51 -10.41 2.79
C LEU A 929 -86.89 -9.05 3.14
N VAL A 930 -87.63 -8.19 3.83
CA VAL A 930 -87.13 -6.94 4.40
C VAL A 930 -87.28 -7.01 5.91
N GLY A 931 -86.30 -6.53 6.67
CA GLY A 931 -86.47 -6.43 8.11
C GLY A 931 -85.59 -5.39 8.76
N THR A 932 -85.98 -5.02 9.98
CA THR A 932 -85.25 -4.09 10.83
C THR A 932 -85.04 -4.70 12.21
N ALA A 933 -83.88 -4.51 12.81
CA ALA A 933 -83.55 -5.07 14.12
C ALA A 933 -82.64 -4.15 14.93
N SER A 934 -82.58 -4.37 16.24
CA SER A 934 -81.58 -3.72 17.10
C SER A 934 -80.22 -4.41 16.98
N ARG A 935 -80.24 -5.74 16.82
CA ARG A 935 -79.04 -6.55 16.60
C ARG A 935 -79.33 -7.74 15.70
N VAL A 936 -78.39 -8.06 14.84
CA VAL A 936 -78.36 -9.29 14.04
C VAL A 936 -77.05 -10.02 14.32
N THR A 937 -77.13 -11.33 14.50
CA THR A 937 -75.95 -12.20 14.69
C THR A 937 -76.00 -13.37 13.71
N TYR A 938 -74.87 -13.74 13.15
CA TYR A 938 -74.71 -14.90 12.29
C TYR A 938 -73.54 -15.75 12.75
N SER A 939 -73.73 -17.07 12.90
CA SER A 939 -72.65 -18.03 13.14
C SER A 939 -72.57 -19.00 11.96
N ASN A 940 -71.41 -19.01 11.29
CA ASN A 940 -71.19 -19.90 10.15
C ASN A 940 -71.09 -21.38 10.58
N SER A 941 -70.51 -21.64 11.76
CA SER A 941 -70.33 -23.01 12.26
C SER A 941 -71.68 -23.69 12.53
N LYS A 942 -72.61 -22.93 13.12
CA LYS A 942 -73.97 -23.38 13.48
C LYS A 942 -74.97 -23.20 12.34
N ASP A 943 -74.61 -22.40 11.33
CA ASP A 943 -75.49 -21.95 10.24
C ASP A 943 -76.74 -21.23 10.78
N LEU A 944 -76.58 -20.42 11.84
CA LEU A 944 -77.69 -19.73 12.52
C LEU A 944 -77.60 -18.22 12.33
N PHE A 945 -78.71 -17.65 11.89
CA PHE A 945 -78.95 -16.22 11.78
C PHE A 945 -80.01 -15.80 12.79
N LYS A 946 -79.62 -14.98 13.75
CA LYS A 946 -80.48 -14.55 14.85
C LYS A 946 -80.71 -13.04 14.79
N ILE A 947 -81.97 -12.66 14.94
CA ILE A 947 -82.48 -11.30 14.90
C ILE A 947 -83.03 -10.96 16.28
N ASP A 948 -82.54 -9.89 16.88
CA ASP A 948 -82.96 -9.41 18.20
C ASP A 948 -83.52 -7.99 18.11
N GLY A 949 -84.73 -7.82 18.67
CA GLY A 949 -85.29 -6.52 18.99
C GLY A 949 -84.80 -6.02 20.35
N SER A 950 -84.88 -4.72 20.58
CA SER A 950 -84.70 -4.15 21.92
C SER A 950 -86.04 -4.14 22.68
N PRO A 951 -86.04 -4.07 24.02
CA PRO A 951 -87.28 -4.03 24.81
C PRO A 951 -88.27 -2.92 24.41
N ASN A 952 -87.77 -1.81 23.84
CA ASN A 952 -88.57 -0.65 23.44
C ASN A 952 -88.76 -0.56 21.91
N ARG A 953 -88.16 -1.46 21.12
CA ARG A 953 -88.27 -1.51 19.66
C ARG A 953 -88.09 -2.97 19.21
N PRO A 954 -89.18 -3.72 18.98
CA PRO A 954 -89.09 -5.08 18.49
C PRO A 954 -88.47 -5.11 17.09
N ALA A 955 -87.91 -6.26 16.71
CA ALA A 955 -87.47 -6.47 15.34
C ALA A 955 -88.70 -6.68 14.45
N PHE A 956 -88.64 -6.17 13.22
CA PHE A 956 -89.70 -6.24 12.23
C PHE A 956 -89.21 -7.04 11.03
N PHE A 957 -90.09 -7.83 10.43
CA PHE A 957 -89.84 -8.44 9.13
C PHE A 957 -91.10 -8.39 8.26
N GLU A 958 -90.89 -8.29 6.96
CA GLU A 958 -91.88 -8.35 5.91
C GLU A 958 -91.37 -9.25 4.80
N LEU A 959 -92.21 -10.20 4.40
CA LEU A 959 -91.97 -11.15 3.34
C LEU A 959 -93.00 -10.91 2.25
N THR A 960 -92.51 -10.66 1.04
CA THR A 960 -93.29 -10.55 -0.19
C THR A 960 -92.83 -11.63 -1.15
N ASN A 961 -93.73 -12.16 -1.99
CA ASN A 961 -93.36 -13.10 -3.03
C ASN A 961 -92.49 -12.42 -4.10
N SER A 962 -91.87 -13.20 -4.98
CA SER A 962 -91.04 -12.66 -6.07
C SER A 962 -91.82 -11.80 -7.08
N ASP A 963 -93.15 -11.88 -7.08
CA ASP A 963 -94.06 -11.06 -7.90
C ASP A 963 -94.53 -9.77 -7.18
N GLY A 964 -94.04 -9.52 -5.95
CA GLY A 964 -94.36 -8.35 -5.14
C GLY A 964 -95.63 -8.50 -4.28
N THR A 965 -96.33 -9.64 -4.31
CA THR A 965 -97.52 -9.84 -3.46
C THR A 965 -97.13 -10.06 -1.98
N PRO A 966 -97.79 -9.41 -1.00
CA PRO A 966 -97.51 -9.61 0.42
C PRO A 966 -97.76 -11.06 0.84
N ARG A 967 -96.84 -11.66 1.59
CA ARG A 967 -96.93 -13.04 2.10
C ARG A 967 -97.10 -13.07 3.61
N ALA A 968 -96.22 -12.39 4.34
CA ALA A 968 -96.28 -12.30 5.79
C ALA A 968 -95.57 -11.05 6.29
N LYS A 969 -96.04 -10.45 7.38
CA LYS A 969 -95.32 -9.39 8.11
C LYS A 969 -95.47 -9.63 9.60
N GLY A 970 -94.44 -9.33 10.39
CA GLY A 970 -94.49 -9.60 11.82
C GLY A 970 -93.47 -8.80 12.62
N THR A 971 -93.75 -8.68 13.92
CA THR A 971 -92.81 -8.17 14.91
C THR A 971 -92.39 -9.29 15.86
N VAL A 972 -91.08 -9.40 16.08
CA VAL A 972 -90.45 -10.41 16.92
C VAL A 972 -89.57 -9.75 17.96
N ARG A 973 -89.58 -10.29 19.18
CA ARG A 973 -88.58 -9.95 20.18
C ARG A 973 -87.25 -10.62 19.86
N THR A 974 -87.29 -11.88 19.43
CA THR A 974 -86.14 -12.61 18.89
C THR A 974 -86.61 -13.63 17.85
N MET A 975 -85.82 -13.86 16.81
CA MET A 975 -86.05 -14.90 15.81
C MET A 975 -84.70 -15.50 15.41
N THR A 976 -84.59 -16.82 15.39
CA THR A 976 -83.40 -17.57 14.96
C THR A 976 -83.77 -18.44 13.78
N VAL A 977 -83.01 -18.32 12.69
CA VAL A 977 -83.25 -18.98 11.41
C VAL A 977 -81.99 -19.69 10.96
N ARG A 978 -82.12 -20.92 10.48
CA ARG A 978 -81.04 -21.66 9.83
C ARG A 978 -80.87 -21.14 8.40
N VAL A 979 -79.69 -20.66 8.02
CA VAL A 979 -79.54 -19.92 6.74
C VAL A 979 -79.60 -20.85 5.53
N SER A 980 -79.04 -22.06 5.62
CA SER A 980 -79.08 -23.03 4.51
C SER A 980 -80.47 -23.58 4.24
N THR A 981 -81.21 -23.99 5.28
CA THR A 981 -82.56 -24.57 5.13
C THR A 981 -83.67 -23.52 5.14
N LYS A 982 -83.39 -22.30 5.61
CA LYS A 982 -84.36 -21.22 5.86
C LYS A 982 -85.44 -21.59 6.88
N GLU A 983 -85.18 -22.59 7.72
CA GLU A 983 -86.08 -23.00 8.79
C GLU A 983 -85.92 -22.12 10.04
N VAL A 984 -87.05 -21.79 10.67
CA VAL A 984 -87.07 -21.04 11.93
C VAL A 984 -86.87 -22.03 13.08
N GLU A 985 -85.79 -21.90 13.84
CA GLU A 985 -85.53 -22.76 15.00
C GLU A 985 -86.22 -22.26 16.27
N ASN A 986 -86.24 -20.94 16.45
CA ASN A 986 -86.82 -20.32 17.62
C ASN A 986 -87.37 -18.93 17.26
N MET A 987 -88.55 -18.60 17.75
CA MET A 987 -89.21 -17.34 17.48
C MET A 987 -90.08 -16.93 18.67
N ILE A 988 -89.86 -15.71 19.17
CA ILE A 988 -90.71 -15.06 20.18
C ILE A 988 -91.44 -13.91 19.47
N LEU A 989 -92.68 -14.18 19.07
CA LEU A 989 -93.54 -13.24 18.36
C LEU A 989 -94.17 -12.22 19.32
N GLU A 990 -94.27 -10.98 18.85
CA GLU A 990 -95.16 -9.96 19.42
C GLU A 990 -96.42 -9.77 18.55
N SER A 991 -96.25 -9.83 17.22
CA SER A 991 -97.37 -9.84 16.28
C SER A 991 -97.00 -10.56 14.97
N LEU A 992 -97.97 -11.18 14.32
CA LEU A 992 -97.81 -11.82 13.01
C LEU A 992 -99.09 -11.65 12.19
N ASP A 993 -98.95 -11.16 10.97
CA ASP A 993 -100.01 -11.02 9.99
C ASP A 993 -99.60 -11.82 8.73
N ILE A 994 -100.38 -12.84 8.39
CA ILE A 994 -100.14 -13.72 7.23
C ILE A 994 -101.23 -13.44 6.21
N ALA A 995 -100.84 -13.14 4.97
CA ALA A 995 -101.80 -12.93 3.89
C ALA A 995 -102.57 -14.23 3.63
N ALA A 996 -103.90 -14.18 3.66
CA ALA A 996 -104.75 -15.31 3.34
C ALA A 996 -104.50 -15.78 1.90
N PRO A 997 -104.41 -17.10 1.63
CA PRO A 997 -104.21 -17.60 0.27
C PRO A 997 -105.37 -17.16 -0.61
N GLN A 998 -105.08 -16.33 -1.62
CA GLN A 998 -106.05 -16.07 -2.68
C GLN A 998 -106.20 -17.33 -3.51
N ASN A 999 -107.27 -18.10 -3.27
CA ASN A 999 -107.76 -19.07 -4.24
C ASN A 999 -108.15 -18.28 -5.50
N ARG A 1000 -107.31 -18.35 -6.54
CA ARG A 1000 -107.69 -17.93 -7.88
C ARG A 1000 -108.60 -19.01 -8.45
N ASP A 1001 -109.91 -18.74 -8.44
CA ASP A 1001 -110.87 -19.42 -9.31
C ASP A 1001 -110.43 -19.20 -10.76
N ILE A 1002 -110.24 -20.31 -11.47
CA ILE A 1002 -110.03 -20.34 -12.92
C ILE A 1002 -111.38 -20.04 -13.58
N ARG A 1003 -111.44 -18.95 -14.35
CA ARG A 1003 -112.27 -18.86 -15.56
C ARG A 1003 -111.49 -18.20 -16.67
#